data_AF-Q4CXG1-F1
#
_entry.id   AF-Q4CXG1-F1
#
_cell.length_a   1.000
_cell.length_b   1.000
_cell.length_c   1.000
_cell.angle_alpha   90.00
_cell.angle_beta   90.00
_cell.angle_gamma   90.00
#
_symmetry.space_group_name_H-M   'P 1'
#
loop_
_entity.id
_entity.type
_entity.pdbx_description
1 polymer ?
#
loop_
_entity_poly.entity_id
_entity_poly.type
_entity_poly.pdbx_seq_one_letter_code
_entity_poly.pdbx_strand_id
1 'polypeptide(L)'
;VRRHPALSGCDAALYGDFLPESSSIRKNFPDDDIEGEMMVAGWIAGEILSQTLSSREWAKNRNAYLASLYNQRRYMVDNLVIGDYGGSCQGVAESEGAMCYCNQGGRTVYMKKFVEGYRADPLVDGTISFWTWQCNPSEAVIVPPLNGFAIAMRDNPLAIFALRAFGVGARAAVNNNSLIRRFAFTVQVVNSTVDGAAAALVSELKVKLLDVVTGVVTKGMLEVEDVAFINPMYLQSRIGRFRKNVIRLLPTLEQQFFVIAEYLGNMSDGSAHAVIRSDDGATMAEVLRLSLKTFGGSLLSTKLLAGGDKMADHLPEEGDVLVVGISADDVGAIAQHVVSHDGVRVFVIFLEFSMLYPEFVAAFRDGAGADRVVFATNLPHWNDDKTTSVTAQKFNAAVPDVNQRTPLAMMGFTTGLLVVTVRSRMEKVSVELFENFFFSNVAVRVDDMLYGPFIDGNACPVTQSGAGCGRNYGATQISVWSLARALDPAVPVLSPAVTPSMEYRMPVASGLTARQLIGVIVGSVVAALLLIALILLLLHFCRDSRDNENAPKERTDPVTLVFTDIESSTALWAACPEAMPDAVATHHRLIRSLIAKYHCYEVKTIGDSFMIACKSVFAAVQLVRELQQAFLQQDWGTSVIDDAYHKFEEDRAEDDEEYVPPTARLDAAVYREYWNGLRVRVGVHTGLCDIRRDEVTKGYDYYGGTSNMAARTESVGNGGQVLLTRAAYMSLSTAEREQVEVTALGGVALRGVPVPVEMYQLDAVPGRTFAALRLDREMPDLDDGSDFESSEDVSMYSARTGTAQAVVSVLTVTYGTLAPRQRLKALMPLCERWNVRLPRRPSFLQDEEYCRLVIDRLAVKMSSVMERKGQLGIDQNMSFTLSATAPAAHDTASGTWGRRGGEQVHARRFGEAASQSNSVEVHAFTADEPRFSTDDSIVTVRARRFR
;
A
#
# COMPACT_ATOMS: atom_id res chain seq x y z
N VAL A 1 56.57 35.21 -6.93
CA VAL A 1 57.21 36.21 -7.84
C VAL A 1 57.55 35.67 -9.24
N ARG A 2 58.28 34.54 -9.39
CA ARG A 2 58.73 34.02 -10.71
C ARG A 2 57.65 33.59 -11.73
N ARG A 3 56.38 33.47 -11.35
CA ARG A 3 55.29 33.01 -12.26
C ARG A 3 54.40 34.12 -12.80
N HIS A 4 54.60 35.37 -12.39
CA HIS A 4 53.84 36.51 -12.92
C HIS A 4 54.70 37.26 -13.96
N PRO A 5 54.25 37.41 -15.22
CA PRO A 5 54.99 38.14 -16.26
C PRO A 5 55.30 39.59 -15.90
N ALA A 6 54.50 40.18 -15.01
CA ALA A 6 54.70 41.52 -14.46
C ALA A 6 55.93 41.62 -13.55
N LEU A 7 56.33 40.52 -12.91
CA LEU A 7 57.33 40.53 -11.84
C LEU A 7 58.73 40.14 -12.33
N SER A 8 58.88 39.77 -13.61
CA SER A 8 60.19 39.53 -14.20
C SER A 8 60.97 40.83 -14.47
N GLY A 9 60.29 41.98 -14.46
CA GLY A 9 60.85 43.30 -14.74
C GLY A 9 61.39 44.06 -13.53
N CYS A 10 61.37 43.49 -12.32
CA CYS A 10 62.04 44.10 -11.17
C CYS A 10 63.57 44.03 -11.35
N ASP A 11 64.12 44.92 -12.17
CA ASP A 11 65.55 45.15 -12.25
C ASP A 11 66.01 45.67 -10.88
N ALA A 12 66.77 44.83 -10.17
CA ALA A 12 67.35 45.11 -8.86
C ALA A 12 68.31 46.31 -8.84
N ALA A 13 68.53 46.98 -9.99
CA ALA A 13 69.48 48.07 -10.19
C ALA A 13 69.12 49.35 -9.42
N LEU A 14 67.83 49.72 -9.33
CA LEU A 14 67.43 50.96 -8.62
C LEU A 14 67.44 50.82 -7.10
N TYR A 15 67.40 49.60 -6.55
CA TYR A 15 67.48 49.35 -5.10
C TYR A 15 68.92 49.18 -4.59
N GLY A 16 69.93 49.33 -5.48
CA GLY A 16 71.38 49.25 -5.21
C GLY A 16 71.79 49.93 -3.92
N ASP A 17 71.29 51.14 -3.71
CA ASP A 17 71.84 52.09 -2.74
C ASP A 17 71.11 52.11 -1.38
N PHE A 18 69.93 51.51 -1.27
CA PHE A 18 69.12 51.60 -0.04
C PHE A 18 69.24 50.38 0.89
N LEU A 19 69.66 49.22 0.38
CA LEU A 19 69.84 48.00 1.17
C LEU A 19 71.22 47.38 0.90
N PRO A 20 72.10 47.28 1.92
CA PRO A 20 73.44 46.73 1.74
C PRO A 20 73.38 45.28 1.24
N GLU A 21 74.31 44.91 0.35
CA GLU A 21 74.46 43.55 -0.23
C GLU A 21 74.58 42.44 0.82
N SER A 22 75.01 42.78 2.04
CA SER A 22 75.15 41.86 3.17
C SER A 22 73.85 41.58 3.93
N SER A 23 72.77 42.30 3.64
CA SER A 23 71.47 42.01 4.25
C SER A 23 70.89 40.72 3.66
N SER A 24 70.64 39.72 4.51
CA SER A 24 69.97 38.45 4.15
C SER A 24 68.65 38.66 3.40
N ILE A 25 68.06 39.84 3.59
CA ILE A 25 66.84 40.36 3.00
C ILE A 25 66.91 40.31 1.46
N ARG A 26 68.03 40.76 0.85
CA ARG A 26 68.08 40.94 -0.63
C ARG A 26 68.15 39.63 -1.44
N LYS A 27 68.71 38.57 -0.87
CA LYS A 27 68.88 37.28 -1.56
C LYS A 27 67.62 36.40 -1.53
N ASN A 28 66.73 36.61 -0.55
CA ASN A 28 65.62 35.70 -0.29
C ASN A 28 64.28 36.18 -0.86
N PHE A 29 64.16 37.39 -1.42
CA PHE A 29 62.88 37.93 -1.91
C PHE A 29 62.12 37.05 -2.92
N PRO A 30 62.76 36.36 -3.88
CA PRO A 30 62.03 35.49 -4.79
C PRO A 30 61.46 34.25 -4.10
N ASP A 31 61.98 33.94 -2.91
CA ASP A 31 61.79 32.69 -2.17
C ASP A 31 60.95 32.89 -0.87
N ASP A 32 60.78 34.13 -0.40
CA ASP A 32 59.87 34.50 0.70
C ASP A 32 58.62 35.20 0.17
N ASP A 33 57.47 34.53 0.23
CA ASP A 33 56.21 35.03 -0.30
C ASP A 33 55.68 36.26 0.47
N ILE A 34 55.96 36.37 1.77
CA ILE A 34 55.45 37.44 2.64
C ILE A 34 56.28 38.70 2.43
N GLU A 35 57.60 38.58 2.51
CA GLU A 35 58.50 39.71 2.25
C GLU A 35 58.38 40.17 0.79
N GLY A 36 58.35 39.24 -0.16
CA GLY A 36 58.20 39.54 -1.58
C GLY A 36 56.93 40.33 -1.90
N GLU A 37 55.80 40.01 -1.27
CA GLU A 37 54.54 40.75 -1.44
C GLU A 37 54.64 42.20 -0.93
N MET A 38 55.17 42.39 0.27
CA MET A 38 55.36 43.73 0.85
C MET A 38 56.30 44.58 -0.03
N MET A 39 57.32 43.95 -0.62
CA MET A 39 58.24 44.63 -1.54
C MET A 39 57.57 45.04 -2.84
N VAL A 40 56.75 44.17 -3.45
CA VAL A 40 55.97 44.52 -4.65
C VAL A 40 55.02 45.69 -4.36
N ALA A 41 54.38 45.72 -3.19
CA ALA A 41 53.54 46.85 -2.79
C ALA A 41 54.34 48.15 -2.69
N GLY A 42 55.54 48.10 -2.10
CA GLY A 42 56.46 49.24 -2.04
C GLY A 42 56.93 49.70 -3.43
N TRP A 43 57.25 48.76 -4.32
CA TRP A 43 57.66 49.04 -5.70
C TRP A 43 56.53 49.71 -6.49
N ILE A 44 55.30 49.20 -6.43
CA ILE A 44 54.12 49.83 -7.06
C ILE A 44 53.92 51.25 -6.55
N ALA A 45 54.03 51.47 -5.23
CA ALA A 45 53.93 52.80 -4.66
C ALA A 45 55.03 53.74 -5.18
N GLY A 46 56.27 53.24 -5.29
CA GLY A 46 57.40 53.96 -5.86
C GLY A 46 57.20 54.35 -7.34
N GLU A 47 56.74 53.41 -8.16
CA GLU A 47 56.41 53.65 -9.58
C GLU A 47 55.33 54.72 -9.73
N ILE A 48 54.26 54.63 -8.94
CA ILE A 48 53.19 55.64 -8.95
C ILE A 48 53.73 57.01 -8.50
N LEU A 49 54.53 57.08 -7.44
CA LEU A 49 55.15 58.32 -6.97
C LEU A 49 56.07 58.93 -8.04
N SER A 50 56.84 58.12 -8.75
CA SER A 50 57.67 58.55 -9.87
C SER A 50 56.80 59.17 -10.98
N GLN A 51 55.71 58.50 -11.36
CA GLN A 51 54.76 58.99 -12.35
C GLN A 51 54.08 60.29 -11.91
N THR A 52 53.68 60.44 -10.64
CA THR A 52 53.02 61.65 -10.13
C THR A 52 53.97 62.83 -9.98
N LEU A 53 55.25 62.59 -9.70
CA LEU A 53 56.27 63.63 -9.58
C LEU A 53 56.89 64.04 -10.92
N SER A 54 56.66 63.27 -11.99
CA SER A 54 57.17 63.58 -13.34
C SER A 54 56.68 64.93 -13.89
N SER A 55 55.54 65.43 -13.41
CA SER A 55 54.99 66.73 -13.82
C SER A 55 55.31 67.83 -12.82
N ARG A 56 56.05 68.83 -13.29
CA ARG A 56 56.35 70.05 -12.52
C ARG A 56 55.09 70.80 -12.08
N GLU A 57 54.02 70.74 -12.87
CA GLU A 57 52.75 71.41 -12.56
C GLU A 57 52.07 70.83 -11.31
N TRP A 58 52.15 69.51 -11.14
CA TRP A 58 51.51 68.83 -10.00
C TRP A 58 52.38 68.94 -8.75
N ALA A 59 53.71 68.95 -8.90
CA ALA A 59 54.66 69.08 -7.80
C ALA A 59 54.82 70.51 -7.26
N LYS A 60 54.11 71.51 -7.80
CA LYS A 60 54.23 72.94 -7.39
C LYS A 60 54.04 73.17 -5.90
N ASN A 61 53.03 72.53 -5.32
CA ASN A 61 52.71 72.59 -3.90
C ASN A 61 51.79 71.42 -3.53
N ARG A 62 51.61 71.19 -2.22
CA ARG A 62 50.80 70.09 -1.69
C ARG A 62 49.36 70.08 -2.22
N ASN A 63 48.73 71.24 -2.39
CA ASN A 63 47.35 71.33 -2.86
C ASN A 63 47.23 70.95 -4.34
N ALA A 64 48.14 71.45 -5.18
CA ALA A 64 48.21 71.09 -6.59
C ALA A 64 48.47 69.59 -6.77
N TYR A 65 49.37 69.02 -5.96
CA TYR A 65 49.67 67.60 -5.97
C TYR A 65 48.43 66.77 -5.63
N LEU A 66 47.78 67.04 -4.50
CA LEU A 66 46.57 66.33 -4.07
C LEU A 66 45.42 66.48 -5.08
N ALA A 67 45.17 67.69 -5.59
CA ALA A 67 44.14 67.92 -6.60
C ALA A 67 44.44 67.16 -7.91
N SER A 68 45.71 67.07 -8.29
CA SER A 68 46.11 66.34 -9.49
C SER A 68 45.78 64.85 -9.38
N LEU A 69 45.98 64.23 -8.21
CA LEU A 69 45.75 62.80 -7.99
C LEU A 69 44.29 62.41 -8.28
N TYR A 70 43.34 63.27 -7.88
CA TYR A 70 41.90 62.99 -8.00
C TYR A 70 41.27 63.55 -9.28
N ASN A 71 42.05 64.08 -10.22
CA ASN A 71 41.51 64.55 -11.50
C ASN A 71 41.42 63.41 -12.53
N GLN A 72 40.48 62.48 -12.33
CA GLN A 72 40.17 61.35 -13.23
C GLN A 72 41.39 60.50 -13.61
N ARG A 73 42.18 60.06 -12.62
CA ARG A 73 43.46 59.38 -12.87
C ARG A 73 43.43 57.86 -12.78
N ARG A 74 44.28 57.26 -13.62
CA ARG A 74 44.74 55.88 -13.56
C ARG A 74 46.25 55.83 -13.81
N TYR A 75 46.93 54.94 -13.11
CA TYR A 75 48.34 54.66 -13.31
C TYR A 75 48.48 53.26 -13.88
N MET A 76 49.35 53.09 -14.86
CA MET A 76 49.76 51.78 -15.31
C MET A 76 51.13 51.49 -14.71
N VAL A 77 51.23 50.36 -13.99
CA VAL A 77 52.50 49.79 -13.52
C VAL A 77 52.61 48.45 -14.21
N ASP A 78 53.38 48.39 -15.30
CA ASP A 78 53.39 47.26 -16.23
C ASP A 78 51.98 46.86 -16.70
N ASN A 79 51.48 45.72 -16.24
CA ASN A 79 50.15 45.21 -16.53
C ASN A 79 49.12 45.48 -15.42
N LEU A 80 49.51 46.16 -14.35
CA LEU A 80 48.63 46.56 -13.25
C LEU A 80 48.06 47.94 -13.54
N VAL A 81 46.74 48.05 -13.50
CA VAL A 81 46.03 49.33 -13.57
C VAL A 81 45.66 49.73 -12.15
N ILE A 82 46.22 50.85 -11.70
CA ILE A 82 46.01 51.40 -10.36
C ILE A 82 45.14 52.66 -10.45
N GLY A 83 43.90 52.58 -9.97
CA GLY A 83 42.86 53.61 -10.08
C GLY A 83 41.46 52.99 -10.28
N ASP A 84 40.39 53.79 -10.38
CA ASP A 84 40.37 55.23 -10.63
C ASP A 84 40.50 56.12 -9.38
N TYR A 85 41.15 57.27 -9.54
CA TYR A 85 41.18 58.35 -8.55
C TYR A 85 40.41 59.55 -9.08
N GLY A 86 39.29 59.84 -8.42
CA GLY A 86 38.28 60.78 -8.89
C GLY A 86 37.76 61.69 -7.79
N GLY A 87 37.78 63.00 -8.02
CA GLY A 87 37.30 64.01 -7.09
C GLY A 87 35.78 64.19 -7.15
N SER A 88 35.31 65.35 -6.67
CA SER A 88 33.92 65.76 -6.89
C SER A 88 33.67 66.00 -8.37
N CYS A 89 32.58 65.43 -8.89
CA CYS A 89 32.10 65.70 -10.25
C CYS A 89 30.94 66.72 -10.21
N GLN A 90 30.76 67.47 -11.31
CA GLN A 90 29.67 68.41 -11.49
C GLN A 90 28.92 68.13 -12.80
N GLY A 91 27.63 68.48 -12.84
CA GLY A 91 26.79 68.36 -14.03
C GLY A 91 26.62 66.92 -14.50
N VAL A 92 26.75 66.70 -15.81
CA VAL A 92 26.58 65.39 -16.46
C VAL A 92 27.84 64.53 -16.48
N ALA A 93 28.94 64.97 -15.83
CA ALA A 93 30.21 64.27 -15.90
C ALA A 93 30.13 62.80 -15.42
N GLU A 94 29.41 62.53 -14.33
CA GLU A 94 29.20 61.17 -13.81
C GLU A 94 28.45 60.30 -14.83
N SER A 95 27.39 60.83 -15.45
CA SER A 95 26.65 60.12 -16.50
C SER A 95 27.43 59.91 -17.80
N GLU A 96 28.44 60.76 -18.07
CA GLU A 96 29.38 60.63 -19.20
C GLU A 96 30.58 59.72 -18.87
N GLY A 97 30.61 59.10 -17.68
CA GLY A 97 31.63 58.11 -17.30
C GLY A 97 32.78 58.64 -16.44
N ALA A 98 32.69 59.86 -15.90
CA ALA A 98 33.63 60.32 -14.89
C ALA A 98 33.44 59.55 -13.58
N MET A 99 34.56 59.11 -12.98
CA MET A 99 34.57 58.42 -11.70
C MET A 99 34.57 59.46 -10.58
N CYS A 100 33.49 59.52 -9.80
CA CYS A 100 33.27 60.56 -8.80
C CYS A 100 33.54 60.05 -7.39
N TYR A 101 34.18 60.86 -6.55
CA TYR A 101 34.55 60.54 -5.16
C TYR A 101 35.27 59.19 -5.02
N CYS A 102 36.16 58.89 -5.95
CA CYS A 102 36.86 57.61 -6.04
C CYS A 102 38.29 57.67 -5.53
N ASN A 103 38.65 56.74 -4.65
CA ASN A 103 40.00 56.55 -4.13
C ASN A 103 40.34 55.06 -4.07
N GLN A 104 40.14 54.35 -5.19
CA GLN A 104 40.33 52.90 -5.23
C GLN A 104 41.47 52.57 -6.19
N GLY A 105 42.64 52.19 -5.64
CA GLY A 105 43.79 51.80 -6.45
C GLY A 105 43.63 50.42 -7.08
N GLY A 106 43.19 49.42 -6.33
CA GLY A 106 43.06 48.04 -6.82
C GLY A 106 41.67 47.70 -7.33
N ARG A 107 41.58 47.14 -8.54
CA ARG A 107 40.34 46.60 -9.13
C ARG A 107 40.25 45.09 -9.08
N THR A 108 41.40 44.45 -8.88
CA THR A 108 41.54 43.01 -8.93
C THR A 108 41.97 42.51 -7.56
N VAL A 109 41.17 41.61 -6.98
CA VAL A 109 41.47 40.90 -5.74
C VAL A 109 42.04 39.54 -6.11
N TYR A 110 43.25 39.26 -5.66
CA TYR A 110 43.90 37.97 -5.80
C TYR A 110 43.74 37.21 -4.48
N MET A 111 42.89 36.19 -4.48
CA MET A 111 42.73 35.30 -3.34
C MET A 111 43.93 34.37 -3.22
N LYS A 112 44.39 34.21 -1.99
CA LYS A 112 45.47 33.29 -1.64
C LYS A 112 44.98 32.32 -0.58
N LYS A 113 45.57 31.14 -0.58
CA LYS A 113 45.41 30.15 0.50
C LYS A 113 46.72 30.05 1.26
N PHE A 114 46.62 29.91 2.58
CA PHE A 114 47.77 29.59 3.40
C PHE A 114 48.01 28.09 3.35
N VAL A 115 49.22 27.69 2.96
CA VAL A 115 49.67 26.29 2.94
C VAL A 115 50.68 26.05 4.05
N GLU A 116 51.30 24.86 4.07
CA GLU A 116 52.32 24.50 5.05
C GLU A 116 53.44 25.55 5.12
N GLY A 117 53.82 25.89 6.36
CA GLY A 117 54.76 26.98 6.64
C GLY A 117 54.16 28.39 6.48
N TYR A 118 52.84 28.54 6.47
CA TYR A 118 52.12 29.82 6.28
C TYR A 118 52.43 30.52 4.96
N ARG A 119 52.90 29.78 3.95
CA ARG A 119 53.13 30.33 2.62
C ARG A 119 51.80 30.67 1.96
N ALA A 120 51.76 31.79 1.25
CA ALA A 120 50.56 32.30 0.60
C ALA A 120 50.54 31.87 -0.87
N ASP A 121 49.95 30.71 -1.14
CA ASP A 121 49.78 30.24 -2.52
C ASP A 121 48.63 30.99 -3.20
N PRO A 122 48.80 31.50 -4.42
CA PRO A 122 47.68 32.03 -5.18
C PRO A 122 46.66 30.91 -5.41
N LEU A 123 45.39 31.20 -5.13
CA LEU A 123 44.32 30.28 -5.45
C LEU A 123 44.17 30.27 -6.99
N VAL A 124 44.21 29.08 -7.60
CA VAL A 124 43.91 28.94 -9.04
C VAL A 124 42.50 29.50 -9.27
N ASP A 125 42.36 30.40 -10.24
CA ASP A 125 41.13 31.16 -10.51
C ASP A 125 40.63 32.06 -9.37
N GLY A 126 41.44 32.31 -8.33
CA GLY A 126 41.17 33.20 -7.21
C GLY A 126 41.12 34.69 -7.54
N THR A 127 40.96 35.06 -8.80
CA THR A 127 41.07 36.45 -9.26
C THR A 127 39.68 37.04 -9.48
N ILE A 128 39.29 37.99 -8.64
CA ILE A 128 38.05 38.77 -8.81
C ILE A 128 38.41 40.14 -9.37
N SER A 129 37.85 40.53 -10.50
CA SER A 129 37.98 41.90 -11.01
C SER A 129 36.65 42.61 -11.00
N PHE A 130 36.63 43.84 -10.50
CA PHE A 130 35.45 44.70 -10.47
C PHE A 130 35.34 45.55 -11.74
N TRP A 131 34.10 45.89 -12.13
CA TRP A 131 33.81 46.66 -13.33
C TRP A 131 34.42 48.06 -13.30
N THR A 132 34.76 48.59 -14.47
CA THR A 132 35.53 49.85 -14.54
C THR A 132 34.76 51.08 -14.01
N TRP A 133 33.45 51.06 -14.12
CA TRP A 133 32.56 52.13 -13.67
C TRP A 133 32.16 52.05 -12.19
N GLN A 134 32.55 50.99 -11.46
CA GLN A 134 32.20 50.84 -10.04
C GLN A 134 33.33 51.35 -9.14
N CYS A 135 33.09 52.44 -8.42
CA CYS A 135 33.98 52.87 -7.34
C CYS A 135 33.43 52.43 -5.98
N ASN A 136 34.30 51.90 -5.11
CA ASN A 136 33.92 51.42 -3.78
C ASN A 136 32.76 50.40 -3.84
N PRO A 137 32.88 49.29 -4.59
CA PRO A 137 31.83 48.29 -4.65
C PRO A 137 31.53 47.79 -3.22
N SER A 138 30.30 47.98 -2.75
CA SER A 138 29.90 47.65 -1.38
C SER A 138 29.46 46.20 -1.20
N GLU A 139 29.07 45.53 -2.28
CA GLU A 139 28.46 44.20 -2.24
C GLU A 139 29.13 43.27 -3.25
N ALA A 140 30.13 42.52 -2.78
CA ALA A 140 30.59 41.30 -3.44
C ALA A 140 30.12 40.12 -2.61
N VAL A 141 29.06 39.44 -3.05
CA VAL A 141 28.58 38.22 -2.37
C VAL A 141 29.47 37.06 -2.80
N ILE A 142 30.39 36.66 -1.93
CA ILE A 142 31.09 35.38 -2.05
C ILE A 142 30.20 34.32 -1.40
N VAL A 143 29.70 33.42 -2.23
CA VAL A 143 28.78 32.36 -1.83
C VAL A 143 29.62 31.20 -1.26
N PRO A 144 29.27 30.61 -0.09
CA PRO A 144 30.09 29.54 0.49
C PRO A 144 30.16 28.33 -0.47
N PRO A 145 31.33 27.74 -0.71
CA PRO A 145 31.43 26.57 -1.59
C PRO A 145 30.76 25.35 -0.96
N LEU A 146 30.24 24.45 -1.79
CA LEU A 146 30.04 23.06 -1.37
C LEU A 146 31.41 22.38 -1.32
N ASN A 147 31.81 21.88 -0.15
CA ASN A 147 33.12 21.30 0.09
C ASN A 147 33.12 19.83 -0.32
N GLY A 148 33.59 19.57 -1.53
CA GLY A 148 33.79 18.25 -2.09
C GLY A 148 35.09 17.59 -1.60
N PHE A 149 35.06 16.27 -1.50
CA PHE A 149 36.19 15.44 -1.12
C PHE A 149 36.33 14.23 -2.05
N ALA A 150 37.56 13.86 -2.39
CA ALA A 150 37.85 12.63 -3.11
C ALA A 150 39.16 12.00 -2.61
N ILE A 151 39.26 10.68 -2.70
CA ILE A 151 40.46 9.95 -2.28
C ILE A 151 41.19 9.38 -3.50
N ALA A 152 42.47 9.71 -3.62
CA ALA A 152 43.39 9.09 -4.56
C ALA A 152 44.01 7.84 -3.92
N MET A 153 43.43 6.68 -4.19
CA MET A 153 43.92 5.37 -3.72
C MET A 153 45.15 4.92 -4.52
N ARG A 154 46.36 5.27 -4.06
CA ARG A 154 47.61 5.21 -4.85
C ARG A 154 48.11 3.81 -5.17
N ASP A 155 47.71 2.84 -4.36
CA ASP A 155 47.98 1.41 -4.49
C ASP A 155 47.10 0.71 -5.54
N ASN A 156 46.07 1.38 -6.06
CA ASN A 156 45.20 0.82 -7.09
C ASN A 156 45.23 1.67 -8.39
N PRO A 157 45.83 1.16 -9.48
CA PRO A 157 45.96 1.93 -10.72
C PRO A 157 44.62 2.26 -11.38
N LEU A 158 43.64 1.36 -11.28
CA LEU A 158 42.29 1.58 -11.80
C LEU A 158 41.58 2.71 -11.05
N ALA A 159 41.71 2.75 -9.72
CA ALA A 159 41.15 3.82 -8.89
C ALA A 159 41.73 5.20 -9.27
N ILE A 160 43.05 5.27 -9.49
CA ILE A 160 43.73 6.51 -9.90
C ILE A 160 43.31 6.92 -11.31
N PHE A 161 43.22 5.98 -12.25
CA PHE A 161 42.71 6.25 -13.59
C PHE A 161 41.29 6.81 -13.54
N ALA A 162 40.40 6.12 -12.83
CA ALA A 162 39.00 6.52 -12.72
C ALA A 162 38.84 7.92 -12.10
N LEU A 163 39.56 8.21 -11.02
CA LEU A 163 39.55 9.53 -10.38
C LEU A 163 40.03 10.64 -11.34
N ARG A 164 41.10 10.38 -12.12
CA ARG A 164 41.64 11.37 -13.07
C ARG A 164 40.66 11.64 -14.21
N ALA A 165 40.13 10.60 -14.84
CA ALA A 165 39.21 10.71 -15.96
C ALA A 165 37.90 11.40 -15.54
N PHE A 166 37.31 10.99 -14.41
CA PHE A 166 36.16 11.66 -13.80
C PHE A 166 36.46 13.14 -13.50
N GLY A 167 37.63 13.42 -12.93
CA GLY A 167 38.05 14.77 -12.59
C GLY A 167 38.18 15.72 -13.78
N VAL A 168 38.47 15.22 -14.99
CA VAL A 168 38.50 16.04 -16.23
C VAL A 168 37.14 16.68 -16.45
N GLY A 169 36.08 15.88 -16.49
CA GLY A 169 34.74 16.40 -16.71
C GLY A 169 34.20 17.24 -15.56
N ALA A 170 34.46 16.82 -14.31
CA ALA A 170 34.00 17.57 -13.15
C ALA A 170 34.57 19.00 -13.12
N ARG A 171 35.86 19.17 -13.45
CA ARG A 171 36.48 20.50 -13.59
C ARG A 171 35.92 21.27 -14.78
N ALA A 172 35.72 20.60 -15.92
CA ALA A 172 35.15 21.23 -17.12
C ALA A 172 33.73 21.77 -16.89
N ALA A 173 32.93 21.13 -16.03
CA ALA A 173 31.59 21.60 -15.66
C ALA A 173 31.59 22.87 -14.80
N VAL A 174 32.60 23.02 -13.92
CA VAL A 174 32.73 24.15 -12.99
C VAL A 174 33.47 25.34 -13.62
N ASN A 175 34.40 25.06 -14.55
CA ASN A 175 35.17 26.06 -15.29
C ASN A 175 34.28 26.83 -16.30
N ASN A 176 33.50 27.78 -15.79
CA ASN A 176 32.82 28.80 -16.58
C ASN A 176 33.35 30.19 -16.18
N ASN A 177 33.24 31.17 -17.07
CA ASN A 177 33.67 32.55 -16.84
C ASN A 177 32.96 33.22 -15.64
N SER A 178 31.83 32.68 -15.15
CA SER A 178 31.16 33.14 -13.94
C SER A 178 31.92 32.76 -12.67
N LEU A 179 32.35 33.77 -11.91
CA LEU A 179 32.96 33.64 -10.57
C LEU A 179 32.07 32.84 -9.60
N ILE A 180 30.75 33.05 -9.66
CA ILE A 180 29.77 32.37 -8.78
C ILE A 180 29.77 30.86 -9.04
N ARG A 181 29.87 30.43 -10.29
CA ARG A 181 29.92 28.98 -10.61
C ARG A 181 31.25 28.37 -10.23
N ARG A 182 32.36 29.10 -10.38
CA ARG A 182 33.71 28.62 -10.05
C ARG A 182 33.88 28.28 -8.57
N PHE A 183 33.30 29.08 -7.68
CA PHE A 183 33.35 28.83 -6.23
C PHE A 183 32.12 28.08 -5.69
N ALA A 184 31.19 27.65 -6.55
CA ALA A 184 30.03 26.89 -6.09
C ALA A 184 30.43 25.52 -5.51
N PHE A 185 31.51 24.92 -6.01
CA PHE A 185 31.95 23.59 -5.63
C PHE A 185 33.47 23.45 -5.73
N THR A 186 34.10 22.96 -4.67
CA THR A 186 35.55 22.72 -4.63
C THR A 186 35.80 21.28 -4.23
N VAL A 187 36.67 20.55 -4.92
CA VAL A 187 37.03 19.16 -4.55
C VAL A 187 38.45 19.10 -4.03
N GLN A 188 38.62 18.75 -2.77
CA GLN A 188 39.93 18.40 -2.22
C GLN A 188 40.23 16.92 -2.48
N VAL A 189 41.44 16.62 -2.92
CA VAL A 189 41.90 15.24 -3.15
C VAL A 189 42.97 14.87 -2.12
N VAL A 190 42.77 13.78 -1.39
CA VAL A 190 43.73 13.25 -0.41
C VAL A 190 44.26 11.90 -0.89
N ASN A 191 45.57 11.69 -0.74
CA ASN A 191 46.19 10.41 -1.05
C ASN A 191 45.94 9.42 0.09
N SER A 192 45.58 8.19 -0.25
CA SER A 192 45.50 7.08 0.70
C SER A 192 45.76 5.76 -0.02
N THR A 193 45.69 4.64 0.71
CA THR A 193 45.55 3.30 0.14
C THR A 193 44.07 2.92 0.06
N VAL A 194 43.71 1.84 -0.63
CA VAL A 194 42.33 1.32 -0.65
C VAL A 194 41.86 1.01 0.78
N ASP A 195 42.69 0.30 1.56
CA ASP A 195 42.36 -0.08 2.94
C ASP A 195 42.35 1.13 3.90
N GLY A 196 43.21 2.12 3.66
CA GLY A 196 43.30 3.34 4.47
C GLY A 196 42.26 4.41 4.12
N ALA A 197 41.45 4.22 3.07
CA ALA A 197 40.59 5.26 2.54
C ALA A 197 39.52 5.73 3.55
N ALA A 198 38.87 4.81 4.26
CA ALA A 198 37.85 5.16 5.25
C ALA A 198 38.45 5.93 6.44
N ALA A 199 39.61 5.48 6.95
CA ALA A 199 40.32 6.15 8.04
C ALA A 199 40.78 7.56 7.64
N ALA A 200 41.26 7.72 6.39
CA ALA A 200 41.64 9.03 5.86
C ALA A 200 40.44 9.99 5.78
N LEU A 201 39.27 9.52 5.33
CA LEU A 201 38.04 10.31 5.32
C LEU A 201 37.65 10.79 6.73
N VAL A 202 37.62 9.87 7.71
CA VAL A 202 37.32 10.20 9.11
C VAL A 202 38.34 11.18 9.70
N SER A 203 39.62 11.02 9.36
CA SER A 203 40.67 11.94 9.80
C SER A 203 40.44 13.35 9.26
N GLU A 204 40.04 13.48 8.00
CA GLU A 204 39.81 14.79 7.37
C GLU A 204 38.53 15.46 7.89
N LEU A 205 37.46 14.70 8.16
CA LEU A 205 36.22 15.22 8.78
C LEU A 205 36.45 15.86 10.15
N LYS A 206 37.49 15.43 10.90
CA LYS A 206 37.83 16.00 12.21
C LYS A 206 38.47 17.37 12.14
N VAL A 207 39.11 17.71 11.02
CA VAL A 207 39.93 18.93 10.87
C VAL A 207 39.44 19.87 9.78
N LYS A 208 38.50 19.43 8.93
CA LYS A 208 37.98 20.20 7.80
C LYS A 208 36.47 20.03 7.66
N LEU A 209 35.84 21.07 7.12
CA LEU A 209 34.45 21.02 6.67
C LEU A 209 34.40 20.25 5.34
N LEU A 210 33.80 19.07 5.35
CA LEU A 210 33.56 18.26 4.16
C LEU A 210 32.06 18.00 4.05
N ASP A 211 31.46 18.42 2.94
CA ASP A 211 30.02 18.25 2.72
C ASP A 211 29.72 16.99 1.91
N VAL A 212 30.52 16.73 0.86
CA VAL A 212 30.23 15.70 -0.13
C VAL A 212 31.47 14.95 -0.59
N VAL A 213 31.44 13.62 -0.54
CA VAL A 213 32.43 12.74 -1.16
C VAL A 213 32.01 12.39 -2.59
N THR A 214 32.96 12.43 -3.52
CA THR A 214 32.77 12.04 -4.92
C THR A 214 33.95 11.20 -5.43
N GLY A 215 33.77 10.55 -6.58
CA GLY A 215 34.78 9.69 -7.19
C GLY A 215 34.71 8.24 -6.69
N VAL A 216 35.88 7.61 -6.61
CA VAL A 216 36.01 6.20 -6.21
C VAL A 216 35.86 6.05 -4.69
N VAL A 217 35.03 5.12 -4.25
CA VAL A 217 34.75 4.88 -2.83
C VAL A 217 34.85 3.40 -2.46
N THR A 218 35.23 3.12 -1.21
CA THR A 218 35.24 1.77 -0.64
C THR A 218 34.00 1.51 0.20
N LYS A 219 33.77 0.24 0.57
CA LYS A 219 32.66 -0.14 1.46
C LYS A 219 32.73 0.58 2.80
N GLY A 220 33.93 0.65 3.40
CA GLY A 220 34.14 1.31 4.69
C GLY A 220 33.91 2.82 4.64
N MET A 221 34.20 3.48 3.51
CA MET A 221 33.92 4.91 3.35
C MET A 221 32.42 5.20 3.45
N LEU A 222 31.57 4.39 2.82
CA LEU A 222 30.13 4.61 2.82
C LEU A 222 29.50 4.51 4.23
N GLU A 223 30.19 3.87 5.19
CA GLU A 223 29.76 3.74 6.59
C GLU A 223 30.08 4.97 7.43
N VAL A 224 30.83 5.93 6.88
CA VAL A 224 31.09 7.22 7.52
C VAL A 224 29.84 8.09 7.43
N GLU A 225 29.38 8.57 8.60
CA GLU A 225 28.25 9.48 8.76
C GLU A 225 28.71 10.96 8.65
N ASP A 226 27.78 11.90 8.76
CA ASP A 226 28.02 13.35 8.65
C ASP A 226 28.66 13.82 7.33
N VAL A 227 28.54 13.01 6.28
CA VAL A 227 28.98 13.35 4.93
C VAL A 227 28.09 12.67 3.90
N ALA A 228 27.78 13.39 2.82
CA ALA A 228 27.03 12.84 1.70
C ALA A 228 27.96 12.25 0.65
N PHE A 229 27.50 11.26 -0.11
CA PHE A 229 28.21 10.65 -1.23
C PHE A 229 27.43 10.92 -2.51
N ILE A 230 28.01 11.66 -3.45
CA ILE A 230 27.39 11.94 -4.75
C ILE A 230 28.04 11.11 -5.85
N ASN A 231 27.20 10.35 -6.55
CA ASN A 231 27.57 9.47 -7.65
C ASN A 231 28.82 8.60 -7.36
N PRO A 232 28.84 7.83 -6.25
CA PRO A 232 29.99 7.04 -5.87
C PRO A 232 30.32 5.98 -6.92
N MET A 233 31.61 5.83 -7.25
CA MET A 233 32.13 4.79 -8.12
C MET A 233 32.72 3.65 -7.29
N TYR A 234 32.26 2.42 -7.50
CA TYR A 234 32.74 1.25 -6.77
C TYR A 234 33.78 0.49 -7.60
N LEU A 235 34.90 0.09 -6.98
CA LEU A 235 35.91 -0.77 -7.62
C LEU A 235 35.40 -2.19 -7.87
N GLN A 236 34.43 -2.64 -7.07
CA GLN A 236 33.73 -3.90 -7.24
C GLN A 236 32.23 -3.62 -7.34
N SER A 237 31.58 -4.20 -8.35
CA SER A 237 30.13 -4.14 -8.49
C SER A 237 29.43 -4.71 -7.26
N ARG A 238 28.31 -4.09 -6.89
CA ARG A 238 27.49 -4.47 -5.74
C ARG A 238 26.04 -4.04 -5.93
N ILE A 239 25.12 -4.77 -5.30
CA ILE A 239 23.72 -4.35 -5.18
C ILE A 239 23.64 -3.19 -4.18
N GLY A 240 22.93 -2.15 -4.56
CA GLY A 240 22.75 -0.93 -3.78
C GLY A 240 21.74 -1.13 -2.67
N ARG A 241 22.10 -0.76 -1.45
CA ARG A 241 21.12 -0.55 -0.37
C ARG A 241 20.78 0.94 -0.28
N PHE A 242 19.56 1.22 0.16
CA PHE A 242 19.14 2.59 0.47
C PHE A 242 19.97 3.13 1.64
N ARG A 243 20.58 4.29 1.44
CA ARG A 243 21.20 5.14 2.46
C ARG A 243 20.90 6.58 2.06
N LYS A 244 20.34 7.36 2.99
CA LYS A 244 19.93 8.74 2.71
C LYS A 244 21.12 9.59 2.24
N ASN A 245 22.27 9.42 2.88
CA ASN A 245 23.51 10.12 2.54
C ASN A 245 24.21 9.63 1.26
N VAL A 246 23.63 8.70 0.48
CA VAL A 246 24.26 8.18 -0.75
C VAL A 246 23.35 8.43 -1.94
N ILE A 247 23.71 9.37 -2.81
CA ILE A 247 22.92 9.78 -3.99
C ILE A 247 23.53 9.20 -5.26
N ARG A 248 22.80 8.32 -5.95
CA ARG A 248 23.25 7.63 -7.17
C ARG A 248 22.62 8.25 -8.42
N LEU A 249 23.44 8.70 -9.36
CA LEU A 249 23.00 9.42 -10.58
C LEU A 249 22.99 8.54 -11.82
N LEU A 250 23.87 7.54 -11.86
CA LEU A 250 23.93 6.54 -12.91
C LEU A 250 23.01 5.36 -12.61
N PRO A 251 22.65 4.57 -13.64
CA PRO A 251 21.90 3.34 -13.47
C PRO A 251 22.59 2.44 -12.46
N THR A 252 21.88 2.10 -11.39
CA THR A 252 22.37 1.08 -10.47
C THR A 252 22.41 -0.29 -11.17
N LEU A 253 23.08 -1.27 -10.56
CA LEU A 253 23.17 -2.61 -11.13
C LEU A 253 21.79 -3.22 -11.36
N GLU A 254 20.87 -2.99 -10.42
CA GLU A 254 19.47 -3.41 -10.47
C GLU A 254 18.71 -2.73 -11.62
N GLN A 255 18.93 -1.41 -11.84
CA GLN A 255 18.31 -0.70 -12.95
C GLN A 255 18.85 -1.20 -14.30
N GLN A 256 20.15 -1.50 -14.39
CA GLN A 256 20.76 -2.08 -15.59
C GLN A 256 20.18 -3.46 -15.88
N PHE A 257 20.09 -4.35 -14.88
CA PHE A 257 19.48 -5.67 -15.04
C PHE A 257 18.02 -5.59 -15.49
N PHE A 258 17.25 -4.68 -14.91
CA PHE A 258 15.84 -4.50 -15.25
C PHE A 258 15.65 -4.05 -16.71
N VAL A 259 16.41 -3.04 -17.15
CA VAL A 259 16.32 -2.50 -18.52
C VAL A 259 16.88 -3.48 -19.55
N ILE A 260 17.96 -4.20 -19.23
CA ILE A 260 18.49 -5.26 -20.09
C ILE A 260 17.48 -6.40 -20.21
N ALA A 261 16.83 -6.81 -19.12
CA ALA A 261 15.80 -7.83 -19.14
C ALA A 261 14.58 -7.42 -19.98
N GLU A 262 14.15 -6.16 -19.90
CA GLU A 262 13.09 -5.60 -20.76
C GLU A 262 13.47 -5.65 -22.24
N TYR A 263 14.71 -5.25 -22.57
CA TYR A 263 15.23 -5.33 -23.93
C TYR A 263 15.28 -6.78 -24.45
N LEU A 264 15.76 -7.72 -23.63
CA LEU A 264 15.82 -9.14 -23.98
C LEU A 264 14.42 -9.74 -24.18
N GLY A 265 13.48 -9.46 -23.28
CA GLY A 265 12.10 -9.95 -23.40
C GLY A 265 11.36 -9.43 -24.64
N ASN A 266 11.78 -8.30 -25.21
CA ASN A 266 11.23 -7.74 -26.45
C ASN A 266 11.91 -8.29 -27.73
N MET A 267 13.14 -8.80 -27.63
CA MET A 267 13.97 -9.18 -28.79
C MET A 267 14.14 -10.70 -28.95
N SER A 268 14.25 -11.44 -27.85
CA SER A 268 14.50 -12.88 -27.81
C SER A 268 13.47 -13.58 -26.92
N ASP A 269 13.72 -14.83 -26.53
CA ASP A 269 12.95 -15.54 -25.51
C ASP A 269 13.13 -14.95 -24.09
N GLY A 270 13.90 -13.86 -23.97
CA GLY A 270 14.25 -13.23 -22.70
C GLY A 270 15.24 -14.05 -21.88
N SER A 271 15.81 -15.13 -22.42
CA SER A 271 16.71 -15.99 -21.69
C SER A 271 18.17 -15.52 -21.78
N ALA A 272 18.90 -15.62 -20.67
CA ALA A 272 20.31 -15.27 -20.63
C ALA A 272 21.09 -16.17 -19.67
N HIS A 273 22.40 -16.29 -19.89
CA HIS A 273 23.38 -16.80 -18.95
C HIS A 273 23.94 -15.65 -18.10
N ALA A 274 24.54 -15.97 -16.96
CA ALA A 274 25.29 -15.01 -16.15
C ALA A 274 26.63 -15.56 -15.68
N VAL A 275 27.67 -14.73 -15.75
CA VAL A 275 29.00 -14.99 -15.20
C VAL A 275 29.37 -13.82 -14.29
N ILE A 276 29.44 -14.06 -12.98
CA ILE A 276 29.51 -13.01 -11.96
C ILE A 276 30.72 -13.24 -11.06
N ARG A 277 31.65 -12.29 -11.03
CA ARG A 277 32.78 -12.22 -10.08
C ARG A 277 32.51 -11.13 -9.05
N SER A 278 31.92 -11.49 -7.90
CA SER A 278 31.66 -10.56 -6.79
C SER A 278 31.37 -11.32 -5.49
N ASP A 279 31.73 -10.73 -4.35
CA ASP A 279 31.38 -11.22 -3.01
C ASP A 279 29.86 -11.33 -2.80
N ASP A 280 29.07 -10.52 -3.52
CA ASP A 280 27.60 -10.51 -3.49
C ASP A 280 26.97 -11.23 -4.69
N GLY A 281 27.74 -12.10 -5.35
CA GLY A 281 27.36 -12.69 -6.64
C GLY A 281 26.04 -13.47 -6.63
N ALA A 282 25.72 -14.13 -5.51
CA ALA A 282 24.46 -14.83 -5.34
C ALA A 282 23.25 -13.88 -5.32
N THR A 283 23.36 -12.72 -4.65
CA THR A 283 22.30 -11.71 -4.61
C THR A 283 22.15 -11.03 -5.96
N MET A 284 23.24 -10.76 -6.67
CA MET A 284 23.18 -10.25 -8.05
C MET A 284 22.45 -11.22 -8.99
N ALA A 285 22.79 -12.51 -8.93
CA ALA A 285 22.13 -13.53 -9.73
C ALA A 285 20.62 -13.60 -9.47
N GLU A 286 20.20 -13.45 -8.21
CA GLU A 286 18.78 -13.44 -7.84
C GLU A 286 18.04 -12.21 -8.38
N VAL A 287 18.64 -11.01 -8.29
CA VAL A 287 18.05 -9.78 -8.85
C VAL A 287 17.95 -9.88 -10.38
N LEU A 288 18.97 -10.43 -11.04
CA LEU A 288 18.93 -10.68 -12.49
C LEU A 288 17.84 -11.69 -12.85
N ARG A 289 17.76 -12.82 -12.13
CA ARG A 289 16.72 -13.83 -12.33
C ARG A 289 15.32 -13.24 -12.20
N LEU A 290 15.11 -12.36 -11.21
CA LEU A 290 13.84 -11.69 -10.99
C LEU A 290 13.54 -10.67 -12.10
N SER A 291 14.55 -9.95 -12.58
CA SER A 291 14.45 -9.02 -13.71
C SER A 291 14.02 -9.76 -14.98
N LEU A 292 14.71 -10.84 -15.35
CA LEU A 292 14.38 -11.65 -16.54
C LEU A 292 12.95 -12.21 -16.45
N LYS A 293 12.57 -12.81 -15.31
CA LYS A 293 11.21 -13.34 -15.10
C LYS A 293 10.12 -12.29 -15.21
N THR A 294 10.40 -11.03 -14.84
CA THR A 294 9.44 -9.92 -14.94
C THR A 294 8.99 -9.69 -16.39
N PHE A 295 9.86 -9.99 -17.35
CA PHE A 295 9.62 -9.82 -18.79
C PHE A 295 9.48 -11.15 -19.53
N GLY A 296 9.11 -12.24 -18.82
CA GLY A 296 8.88 -13.56 -19.43
C GLY A 296 10.15 -14.37 -19.74
N GLY A 297 11.32 -13.82 -19.44
CA GLY A 297 12.61 -14.45 -19.65
C GLY A 297 13.06 -15.39 -18.52
N SER A 298 14.21 -16.03 -18.72
CA SER A 298 14.77 -16.99 -17.76
C SER A 298 16.29 -16.89 -17.63
N LEU A 299 16.81 -17.17 -16.43
CA LEU A 299 18.26 -17.28 -16.22
C LEU A 299 18.68 -18.72 -16.45
N LEU A 300 19.28 -19.01 -17.60
CA LEU A 300 19.61 -20.38 -18.06
C LEU A 300 20.71 -21.03 -17.22
N SER A 301 21.74 -20.26 -16.89
CA SER A 301 22.81 -20.71 -16.01
C SER A 301 23.47 -19.53 -15.31
N THR A 302 23.97 -19.77 -14.10
CA THR A 302 24.77 -18.78 -13.35
C THR A 302 26.10 -19.41 -12.97
N LYS A 303 27.21 -18.72 -13.30
CA LYS A 303 28.56 -19.05 -12.85
C LYS A 303 29.05 -17.96 -11.90
N LEU A 304 29.36 -18.34 -10.68
CA LEU A 304 29.93 -17.43 -9.68
C LEU A 304 31.44 -17.68 -9.64
N LEU A 305 32.23 -16.66 -9.95
CA LEU A 305 33.68 -16.75 -10.07
C LEU A 305 34.37 -16.23 -8.81
N ALA A 306 35.43 -16.93 -8.40
CA ALA A 306 36.40 -16.41 -7.45
C ALA A 306 37.40 -15.47 -8.16
N GLY A 307 38.19 -14.71 -7.38
CA GLY A 307 39.10 -13.70 -7.92
C GLY A 307 40.18 -14.21 -8.89
N GLY A 308 40.49 -15.51 -8.90
CA GLY A 308 41.49 -16.13 -9.79
C GLY A 308 40.93 -16.84 -11.02
N ASP A 309 39.61 -16.97 -11.13
CA ASP A 309 38.99 -17.70 -12.24
C ASP A 309 38.99 -16.86 -13.51
N LYS A 310 39.34 -17.48 -14.65
CA LYS A 310 39.31 -16.83 -15.96
C LYS A 310 37.87 -16.75 -16.45
N MET A 311 37.39 -15.55 -16.77
CA MET A 311 36.00 -15.37 -17.19
C MET A 311 35.67 -16.10 -18.51
N ALA A 312 36.62 -16.13 -19.45
CA ALA A 312 36.44 -16.74 -20.77
C ALA A 312 36.10 -18.24 -20.73
N ASP A 313 36.64 -18.99 -19.76
CA ASP A 313 36.40 -20.44 -19.61
C ASP A 313 34.94 -20.76 -19.23
N HIS A 314 34.14 -19.73 -18.93
CA HIS A 314 32.76 -19.85 -18.47
C HIS A 314 31.75 -19.14 -19.37
N LEU A 315 32.19 -18.51 -20.46
CA LEU A 315 31.29 -17.88 -21.44
C LEU A 315 30.64 -18.96 -22.33
N PRO A 316 29.33 -18.86 -22.62
CA PRO A 316 28.67 -19.78 -23.53
C PRO A 316 29.13 -19.56 -24.98
N GLU A 317 29.02 -20.59 -25.82
CA GLU A 317 29.32 -20.53 -27.26
C GLU A 317 28.17 -19.90 -28.08
N GLU A 318 26.96 -19.83 -27.54
CA GLU A 318 25.78 -19.24 -28.18
C GLU A 318 24.85 -18.60 -27.14
N GLY A 319 24.09 -17.57 -27.55
CA GLY A 319 23.08 -16.92 -26.72
C GLY A 319 23.55 -15.64 -26.01
N ASP A 320 22.72 -15.14 -25.11
CA ASP A 320 22.97 -13.90 -24.36
C ASP A 320 23.64 -14.22 -23.02
N VAL A 321 24.73 -13.53 -22.68
CA VAL A 321 25.41 -13.67 -21.38
C VAL A 321 25.64 -12.32 -20.72
N LEU A 322 25.21 -12.16 -19.47
CA LEU A 322 25.54 -11.00 -18.65
C LEU A 322 26.80 -11.30 -17.83
N VAL A 323 27.80 -10.44 -17.94
CA VAL A 323 29.07 -10.52 -17.21
C VAL A 323 29.19 -9.39 -16.20
N VAL A 324 29.63 -9.72 -14.98
CA VAL A 324 29.83 -8.76 -13.88
C VAL A 324 31.18 -9.05 -13.21
N GLY A 325 31.92 -8.00 -12.87
CA GLY A 325 33.23 -8.10 -12.23
C GLY A 325 34.37 -8.32 -13.25
N ILE A 326 34.32 -7.62 -14.38
CA ILE A 326 35.32 -7.68 -15.45
C ILE A 326 36.64 -7.07 -14.98
N SER A 327 37.76 -7.77 -15.23
CA SER A 327 39.12 -7.24 -15.06
C SER A 327 39.72 -6.85 -16.42
N ALA A 328 40.85 -6.13 -16.40
CA ALA A 328 41.53 -5.72 -17.64
C ALA A 328 41.91 -6.93 -18.53
N ASP A 329 42.33 -8.05 -17.93
CA ASP A 329 42.70 -9.27 -18.67
C ASP A 329 41.47 -9.94 -19.32
N ASP A 330 40.29 -9.82 -18.71
CA ASP A 330 39.07 -10.40 -19.26
C ASP A 330 38.60 -9.67 -20.53
N VAL A 331 38.91 -8.37 -20.69
CA VAL A 331 38.45 -7.57 -21.85
C VAL A 331 38.97 -8.15 -23.16
N GLY A 332 40.27 -8.46 -23.23
CA GLY A 332 40.87 -9.09 -24.41
C GLY A 332 40.31 -10.48 -24.68
N ALA A 333 40.04 -11.24 -23.61
CA ALA A 333 39.46 -12.57 -23.72
C ALA A 333 38.00 -12.54 -24.20
N ILE A 334 37.20 -11.57 -23.74
CA ILE A 334 35.83 -11.32 -24.23
C ILE A 334 35.86 -10.96 -25.71
N ALA A 335 36.76 -10.06 -26.13
CA ALA A 335 36.89 -9.68 -27.54
C ALA A 335 37.18 -10.90 -28.43
N GLN A 336 38.14 -11.73 -28.04
CA GLN A 336 38.46 -12.96 -28.76
C GLN A 336 37.28 -13.94 -28.78
N HIS A 337 36.56 -14.08 -27.65
CA HIS A 337 35.43 -14.99 -27.53
C HIS A 337 34.26 -14.60 -28.42
N VAL A 338 33.90 -13.31 -28.43
CA VAL A 338 32.82 -12.77 -29.26
C VAL A 338 33.17 -12.94 -30.74
N VAL A 339 34.41 -12.66 -31.15
CA VAL A 339 34.86 -12.88 -32.54
C VAL A 339 34.85 -14.36 -32.94
N SER A 340 35.17 -15.27 -32.01
CA SER A 340 35.24 -16.71 -32.29
C SER A 340 33.87 -17.39 -32.37
N HIS A 341 32.83 -16.77 -31.78
CA HIS A 341 31.49 -17.34 -31.68
C HIS A 341 30.44 -16.32 -32.15
N ASP A 342 29.96 -16.43 -33.39
CA ASP A 342 29.03 -15.45 -33.97
C ASP A 342 27.67 -15.38 -33.26
N GLY A 343 27.26 -16.47 -32.60
CA GLY A 343 25.97 -16.58 -31.90
C GLY A 343 25.93 -15.99 -30.49
N VAL A 344 27.04 -15.46 -29.96
CA VAL A 344 27.09 -14.93 -28.57
C VAL A 344 26.93 -13.41 -28.53
N ARG A 345 26.16 -12.89 -27.55
CA ARG A 345 26.15 -11.48 -27.17
C ARG A 345 26.51 -11.33 -25.69
N VAL A 346 27.41 -10.39 -25.40
CA VAL A 346 27.97 -10.19 -24.05
C VAL A 346 27.48 -8.86 -23.49
N PHE A 347 26.73 -8.91 -22.39
CA PHE A 347 26.22 -7.73 -21.70
C PHE A 347 27.13 -7.36 -20.53
N VAL A 348 27.66 -6.15 -20.53
CA VAL A 348 28.62 -5.64 -19.53
C VAL A 348 28.01 -4.52 -18.69
N ILE A 349 28.54 -4.34 -17.47
CA ILE A 349 28.10 -3.25 -16.58
C ILE A 349 28.74 -1.93 -17.00
N PHE A 350 27.92 -0.89 -17.15
CA PHE A 350 28.37 0.40 -17.69
C PHE A 350 29.54 1.02 -16.92
N LEU A 351 29.55 0.92 -15.58
CA LEU A 351 30.65 1.46 -14.76
C LEU A 351 31.96 0.68 -14.97
N GLU A 352 31.90 -0.64 -15.08
CA GLU A 352 33.08 -1.49 -15.35
C GLU A 352 33.65 -1.20 -16.74
N PHE A 353 32.78 -1.14 -17.74
CA PHE A 353 33.13 -0.67 -19.09
C PHE A 353 33.79 0.73 -19.05
N SER A 354 33.23 1.66 -18.28
CA SER A 354 33.76 3.02 -18.19
C SER A 354 35.15 3.07 -17.53
N MET A 355 35.39 2.24 -16.51
CA MET A 355 36.69 2.14 -15.85
C MET A 355 37.74 1.45 -16.72
N LEU A 356 37.33 0.51 -17.58
CA LEU A 356 38.19 -0.25 -18.51
C LEU A 356 38.08 0.27 -19.95
N TYR A 357 37.65 1.51 -20.14
CA TYR A 357 37.37 2.06 -21.48
C TYR A 357 38.59 1.99 -22.42
N PRO A 358 39.82 2.35 -22.00
CA PRO A 358 41.01 2.21 -22.84
C PRO A 358 41.25 0.76 -23.32
N GLU A 359 41.02 -0.22 -22.45
CA GLU A 359 41.17 -1.64 -22.74
C GLU A 359 40.12 -2.10 -23.76
N PHE A 360 38.86 -1.67 -23.61
CA PHE A 360 37.80 -1.95 -24.59
C PHE A 360 38.10 -1.33 -25.95
N VAL A 361 38.54 -0.06 -25.97
CA VAL A 361 38.93 0.62 -27.22
C VAL A 361 40.10 -0.09 -27.90
N ALA A 362 41.08 -0.56 -27.12
CA ALA A 362 42.23 -1.29 -27.65
C ALA A 362 41.83 -2.67 -28.20
N ALA A 363 41.00 -3.42 -27.48
CA ALA A 363 40.59 -4.78 -27.85
C ALA A 363 39.62 -4.82 -29.04
N PHE A 364 38.79 -3.80 -29.22
CA PHE A 364 37.78 -3.71 -30.29
C PHE A 364 38.13 -2.67 -31.37
N ARG A 365 39.41 -2.33 -31.53
CA ARG A 365 39.88 -1.32 -32.49
C ARG A 365 39.42 -1.59 -33.93
N ASP A 366 39.38 -2.85 -34.34
CA ASP A 366 38.99 -3.27 -35.69
C ASP A 366 37.45 -3.37 -35.85
N GLY A 367 36.68 -3.09 -34.80
CA GLY A 367 35.21 -3.14 -34.77
C GLY A 367 34.60 -4.54 -34.76
N ALA A 368 35.39 -5.60 -34.96
CA ALA A 368 34.92 -6.98 -34.99
C ALA A 368 34.24 -7.38 -33.67
N GLY A 369 32.96 -7.77 -33.73
CA GLY A 369 32.16 -8.19 -32.57
C GLY A 369 31.70 -7.06 -31.65
N ALA A 370 32.07 -5.80 -31.89
CA ALA A 370 31.72 -4.68 -31.02
C ALA A 370 30.19 -4.40 -30.99
N ASP A 371 29.46 -4.81 -32.03
CA ASP A 371 28.00 -4.75 -32.10
C ASP A 371 27.31 -5.70 -31.11
N ARG A 372 28.01 -6.77 -30.69
CA ARG A 372 27.52 -7.82 -29.80
C ARG A 372 27.97 -7.68 -28.34
N VAL A 373 28.79 -6.66 -28.03
CA VAL A 373 29.05 -6.25 -26.65
C VAL A 373 28.09 -5.12 -26.28
N VAL A 374 27.28 -5.30 -25.24
CA VAL A 374 26.12 -4.46 -24.97
C VAL A 374 26.12 -3.94 -23.52
N PHE A 375 25.64 -2.72 -23.28
CA PHE A 375 25.47 -2.17 -21.94
C PHE A 375 24.31 -1.18 -21.87
N ALA A 376 23.85 -0.85 -20.66
CA ALA A 376 22.76 0.11 -20.43
C ALA A 376 23.28 1.38 -19.75
N THR A 377 22.94 2.56 -20.31
CA THR A 377 23.39 3.86 -19.77
C THR A 377 22.33 4.95 -19.93
N ASN A 378 22.31 5.92 -19.02
CA ASN A 378 21.51 7.14 -19.14
C ASN A 378 22.32 8.35 -19.62
N LEU A 379 23.62 8.20 -19.86
CA LEU A 379 24.44 9.30 -20.36
C LEU A 379 24.20 9.50 -21.86
N PRO A 380 24.20 10.76 -22.35
CA PRO A 380 24.27 11.00 -23.77
C PRO A 380 25.66 10.63 -24.29
N HIS A 381 25.80 10.51 -25.60
CA HIS A 381 27.06 10.06 -26.21
C HIS A 381 28.18 11.08 -25.93
N TRP A 382 29.27 10.62 -25.34
CA TRP A 382 30.36 11.47 -24.85
C TRP A 382 31.29 11.98 -25.96
N ASN A 383 31.21 11.43 -27.17
CA ASN A 383 32.02 11.84 -28.31
C ASN A 383 31.20 11.97 -29.60
N ASP A 384 30.04 12.63 -29.53
CA ASP A 384 29.19 12.93 -30.69
C ASP A 384 29.13 14.44 -30.98
N ASP A 385 29.83 14.89 -32.02
CA ASP A 385 29.83 16.31 -32.42
C ASP A 385 28.51 16.76 -33.07
N LYS A 386 27.66 15.83 -33.51
CA LYS A 386 26.34 16.11 -34.12
C LYS A 386 25.18 15.91 -33.13
N THR A 387 25.50 15.77 -31.85
CA THR A 387 24.52 15.48 -30.81
C THR A 387 23.46 16.58 -30.68
N THR A 388 22.21 16.16 -30.48
CA THR A 388 21.10 17.05 -30.09
C THR A 388 21.01 17.27 -28.59
N SER A 389 21.80 16.52 -27.80
CA SER A 389 21.83 16.66 -26.34
C SER A 389 22.53 17.95 -25.94
N VAL A 390 21.83 18.82 -25.22
CA VAL A 390 22.38 20.09 -24.72
C VAL A 390 23.55 19.83 -23.78
N THR A 391 23.45 18.80 -22.93
CA THR A 391 24.53 18.40 -22.02
C THR A 391 25.78 17.95 -22.80
N ALA A 392 25.62 17.11 -23.83
CA ALA A 392 26.75 16.65 -24.64
C ALA A 392 27.39 17.78 -25.48
N GLN A 393 26.59 18.71 -26.02
CA GLN A 393 27.13 19.91 -26.70
C GLN A 393 28.01 20.75 -25.76
N LYS A 394 27.56 20.97 -24.52
CA LYS A 394 28.35 21.70 -23.51
C LYS A 394 29.60 20.93 -23.11
N PHE A 395 29.51 19.61 -23.00
CA PHE A 395 30.66 18.76 -22.70
C PHE A 395 31.73 18.85 -23.79
N ASN A 396 31.35 18.69 -25.06
CA ASN A 396 32.28 18.75 -26.20
C ASN A 396 32.96 20.12 -26.32
N ALA A 397 32.24 21.20 -26.00
CA ALA A 397 32.79 22.55 -25.96
C ALA A 397 33.77 22.76 -24.78
N ALA A 398 33.49 22.16 -23.63
CA ALA A 398 34.33 22.29 -22.43
C ALA A 398 35.54 21.34 -22.42
N VAL A 399 35.46 20.22 -23.15
CA VAL A 399 36.52 19.22 -23.32
C VAL A 399 36.83 19.08 -24.83
N PRO A 400 37.61 20.01 -25.40
CA PRO A 400 37.91 20.03 -26.84
C PRO A 400 38.85 18.90 -27.28
N ASP A 401 39.70 18.40 -26.39
CA ASP A 401 40.57 17.26 -26.68
C ASP A 401 39.75 15.96 -26.72
N VAL A 402 39.59 15.42 -27.93
CA VAL A 402 38.83 14.19 -28.20
C VAL A 402 39.34 13.00 -27.38
N ASN A 403 40.64 12.93 -27.09
CA ASN A 403 41.20 11.82 -26.29
C ASN A 403 40.77 11.88 -24.81
N GLN A 404 40.29 13.03 -24.35
CA GLN A 404 39.77 13.21 -23.00
C GLN A 404 38.24 13.00 -22.93
N ARG A 405 37.56 12.92 -24.08
CA ARG A 405 36.12 12.67 -24.19
C ARG A 405 35.81 11.20 -23.94
N THR A 406 35.80 10.82 -22.67
CA THR A 406 35.57 9.44 -22.19
C THR A 406 34.24 9.33 -21.44
N PRO A 407 33.67 8.13 -21.27
CA PRO A 407 32.46 7.95 -20.47
C PRO A 407 32.63 8.42 -19.02
N LEU A 408 33.81 8.21 -18.42
CA LEU A 408 34.13 8.72 -17.09
C LEU A 408 34.23 10.25 -17.03
N ALA A 409 34.82 10.88 -18.04
CA ALA A 409 34.82 12.34 -18.12
C ALA A 409 33.39 12.88 -18.27
N MET A 410 32.55 12.26 -19.11
CA MET A 410 31.16 12.68 -19.23
C MET A 410 30.37 12.52 -17.92
N MET A 411 30.60 11.42 -17.21
CA MET A 411 30.06 11.18 -15.87
C MET A 411 30.49 12.26 -14.86
N GLY A 412 31.76 12.66 -14.88
CA GLY A 412 32.25 13.76 -14.04
C GLY A 412 31.61 15.10 -14.39
N PHE A 413 31.43 15.36 -15.69
CA PHE A 413 30.81 16.58 -16.19
C PHE A 413 29.34 16.70 -15.77
N THR A 414 28.55 15.65 -15.99
CA THR A 414 27.13 15.64 -15.59
C THR A 414 26.95 15.73 -14.08
N THR A 415 27.82 15.06 -13.30
CA THR A 415 27.84 15.17 -11.84
C THR A 415 28.17 16.61 -11.41
N GLY A 416 29.18 17.24 -12.01
CA GLY A 416 29.57 18.62 -11.73
C GLY A 416 28.44 19.63 -12.03
N LEU A 417 27.77 19.50 -13.18
CA LEU A 417 26.64 20.36 -13.53
C LEU A 417 25.47 20.22 -12.56
N LEU A 418 25.19 18.99 -12.12
CA LEU A 418 24.17 18.74 -11.10
C LEU A 418 24.54 19.41 -9.78
N VAL A 419 25.76 19.20 -9.29
CA VAL A 419 26.22 19.78 -8.03
C VAL A 419 26.15 21.31 -8.05
N VAL A 420 26.59 21.96 -9.14
CA VAL A 420 26.46 23.41 -9.31
C VAL A 420 24.98 23.85 -9.29
N THR A 421 24.10 23.08 -9.92
CA THR A 421 22.66 23.35 -9.94
C THR A 421 22.04 23.22 -8.55
N VAL A 422 22.34 22.14 -7.82
CA VAL A 422 21.89 21.92 -6.44
C VAL A 422 22.39 23.04 -5.54
N ARG A 423 23.70 23.34 -5.59
CA ARG A 423 24.32 24.42 -4.82
C ARG A 423 23.63 25.76 -5.06
N SER A 424 23.29 26.09 -6.30
CA SER A 424 22.64 27.38 -6.64
C SER A 424 21.25 27.57 -6.01
N ARG A 425 20.64 26.48 -5.52
CA ARG A 425 19.33 26.47 -4.86
C ARG A 425 19.41 26.32 -3.35
N MET A 426 20.62 26.20 -2.81
CA MET A 426 20.87 26.15 -1.37
C MET A 426 21.25 27.54 -0.87
N GLU A 427 20.48 28.09 0.08
CA GLU A 427 20.83 29.35 0.74
C GLU A 427 22.02 29.16 1.70
N LYS A 428 21.97 28.11 2.52
CA LYS A 428 23.04 27.65 3.40
C LYS A 428 23.62 26.34 2.88
N VAL A 429 24.93 26.15 3.04
CA VAL A 429 25.60 24.88 2.71
C VAL A 429 25.64 24.01 3.96
N SER A 430 25.04 22.85 3.87
CA SER A 430 25.20 21.77 4.84
C SER A 430 24.93 20.43 4.17
N VAL A 431 25.43 19.35 4.77
CA VAL A 431 25.17 17.96 4.35
C VAL A 431 23.67 17.67 4.34
N GLU A 432 22.97 18.04 5.41
CA GLU A 432 21.53 17.78 5.56
C GLU A 432 20.71 18.47 4.46
N LEU A 433 21.00 19.74 4.15
CA LEU A 433 20.32 20.48 3.08
C LEU A 433 20.63 19.89 1.70
N PHE A 434 21.85 19.40 1.49
CA PHE A 434 22.24 18.74 0.25
C PHE A 434 21.47 17.43 0.07
N GLU A 435 21.39 16.58 1.10
CA GLU A 435 20.61 15.34 1.07
C GLU A 435 19.12 15.61 0.88
N ASN A 436 18.55 16.46 1.73
CA ASN A 436 17.12 16.80 1.71
C ASN A 436 16.71 17.42 0.36
N PHE A 437 17.61 18.09 -0.36
CA PHE A 437 17.33 18.59 -1.71
C PHE A 437 16.87 17.47 -2.65
N PHE A 438 17.52 16.29 -2.62
CA PHE A 438 17.15 15.18 -3.51
C PHE A 438 15.82 14.53 -3.11
N PHE A 439 15.57 14.35 -1.81
CA PHE A 439 14.38 13.66 -1.32
C PHE A 439 13.13 14.55 -1.21
N SER A 440 13.31 15.87 -1.12
CA SER A 440 12.18 16.83 -1.08
C SER A 440 11.70 17.25 -2.47
N ASN A 441 12.53 17.07 -3.51
CA ASN A 441 12.18 17.37 -4.89
C ASN A 441 11.82 16.09 -5.64
N VAL A 442 10.75 16.13 -6.44
CA VAL A 442 10.32 14.96 -7.23
C VAL A 442 11.40 14.51 -8.21
N ALA A 443 12.08 15.44 -8.87
CA ALA A 443 13.23 15.15 -9.73
C ALA A 443 14.05 16.42 -9.95
N VAL A 444 15.32 16.25 -10.29
CA VAL A 444 16.26 17.33 -10.61
C VAL A 444 16.57 17.29 -12.09
N ARG A 445 16.11 18.31 -12.83
CA ARG A 445 16.45 18.51 -14.24
C ARG A 445 17.67 19.42 -14.35
N VAL A 446 18.66 19.00 -15.12
CA VAL A 446 19.86 19.76 -15.48
C VAL A 446 19.99 19.68 -16.99
N ASP A 447 19.75 20.80 -17.67
CA ASP A 447 19.63 20.83 -19.13
C ASP A 447 18.61 19.76 -19.61
N ASP A 448 19.05 18.79 -20.42
CA ASP A 448 18.26 17.66 -20.91
C ASP A 448 18.36 16.39 -20.04
N MET A 449 19.19 16.38 -19.00
CA MET A 449 19.30 15.27 -18.05
C MET A 449 18.25 15.37 -16.93
N LEU A 450 17.71 14.22 -16.50
CA LEU A 450 16.72 14.12 -15.42
C LEU A 450 17.16 13.08 -14.38
N TYR A 451 17.24 13.50 -13.11
CA TYR A 451 17.60 12.66 -11.97
C TYR A 451 16.46 12.56 -10.97
N GLY A 452 15.99 11.35 -10.67
CA GLY A 452 14.91 11.06 -9.72
C GLY A 452 13.72 10.34 -10.38
N PRO A 453 12.68 9.97 -9.61
CA PRO A 453 12.46 10.39 -8.23
C PRO A 453 13.30 9.67 -7.18
N PHE A 454 13.75 10.44 -6.21
CA PHE A 454 14.32 9.92 -4.97
C PHE A 454 13.20 9.86 -3.92
N ILE A 455 13.20 8.82 -3.10
CA ILE A 455 12.17 8.58 -2.07
C ILE A 455 12.88 8.38 -0.73
N ASP A 456 12.53 9.18 0.28
CA ASP A 456 13.03 8.94 1.63
C ASP A 456 12.41 7.66 2.20
N GLY A 457 13.25 6.67 2.52
CA GLY A 457 12.81 5.40 3.09
C GLY A 457 12.11 5.53 4.45
N ASN A 458 12.36 6.62 5.19
CA ASN A 458 11.72 6.88 6.47
C ASN A 458 10.25 7.32 6.32
N ALA A 459 9.84 7.79 5.14
CA ALA A 459 8.49 8.30 4.89
C ALA A 459 7.47 7.22 4.50
N CYS A 460 7.89 5.96 4.31
CA CYS A 460 6.98 4.88 3.90
C CYS A 460 6.81 3.79 4.96
N PRO A 461 5.64 3.12 4.97
CA PRO A 461 5.47 1.90 5.74
C PRO A 461 6.44 0.80 5.26
N VAL A 462 7.05 0.10 6.22
CA VAL A 462 7.91 -1.06 5.97
C VAL A 462 7.11 -2.11 5.20
N THR A 463 7.62 -2.56 4.05
CA THR A 463 6.96 -3.61 3.27
C THR A 463 7.11 -4.98 3.96
N GLN A 464 6.27 -5.96 3.60
CA GLN A 464 6.33 -7.32 4.17
C GLN A 464 7.68 -8.02 3.99
N SER A 465 8.49 -7.60 3.02
CA SER A 465 9.83 -8.14 2.76
C SER A 465 10.94 -7.52 3.64
N GLY A 466 10.61 -6.52 4.47
CA GLY A 466 11.60 -5.75 5.23
C GLY A 466 12.43 -4.78 4.37
N ALA A 467 12.24 -4.77 3.04
CA ALA A 467 12.85 -3.78 2.17
C ALA A 467 12.12 -2.43 2.36
N GLY A 468 12.83 -1.43 2.88
CA GLY A 468 12.32 -0.06 2.93
C GLY A 468 11.99 0.45 1.52
N CYS A 469 11.02 1.36 1.40
CA CYS A 469 10.65 1.95 0.10
C CYS A 469 11.71 2.90 -0.49
N GLY A 470 12.75 3.20 0.30
CA GLY A 470 13.66 4.28 0.01
C GLY A 470 14.36 4.11 -1.33
N ARG A 471 14.36 5.17 -2.14
CA ARG A 471 15.06 5.24 -3.43
C ARG A 471 16.08 6.34 -3.37
N ASN A 472 17.35 5.98 -3.31
CA ASN A 472 18.46 6.91 -3.36
C ASN A 472 19.20 6.83 -4.71
N TYR A 473 18.53 6.28 -5.72
CA TYR A 473 18.95 6.24 -7.11
C TYR A 473 17.90 6.96 -7.95
N GLY A 474 18.34 7.60 -9.04
CA GLY A 474 17.45 8.43 -9.86
C GLY A 474 17.78 8.40 -11.34
N ALA A 475 18.55 7.43 -11.84
CA ALA A 475 18.82 7.35 -13.27
C ALA A 475 17.51 7.07 -14.02
N THR A 476 17.13 7.99 -14.89
CA THR A 476 16.00 7.87 -15.82
C THR A 476 16.52 7.85 -17.25
N GLN A 477 15.65 7.58 -18.23
CA GLN A 477 16.04 7.62 -19.66
C GLN A 477 17.25 6.72 -19.98
N ILE A 478 17.24 5.52 -19.42
CA ILE A 478 18.27 4.51 -19.61
C ILE A 478 18.04 3.86 -20.99
N SER A 479 19.07 3.85 -21.81
CA SER A 479 19.07 3.26 -23.15
C SER A 479 20.08 2.11 -23.24
N VAL A 480 19.85 1.17 -24.17
CA VAL A 480 20.72 0.00 -24.39
C VAL A 480 21.55 0.23 -25.64
N TRP A 481 22.88 0.18 -25.49
CA TRP A 481 23.84 0.48 -26.55
C TRP A 481 24.75 -0.73 -26.80
N SER A 482 25.18 -0.89 -28.05
CA SER A 482 26.35 -1.70 -28.36
C SER A 482 27.64 -0.93 -28.13
N LEU A 483 28.76 -1.64 -27.94
CA LEU A 483 30.10 -1.06 -27.92
C LEU A 483 30.42 -0.40 -29.26
N ALA A 484 29.94 -0.94 -30.38
CA ALA A 484 30.03 -0.29 -31.68
C ALA A 484 29.48 1.14 -31.66
N ARG A 485 28.32 1.36 -31.01
CA ARG A 485 27.77 2.72 -30.79
C ARG A 485 28.62 3.57 -29.85
N ALA A 486 29.21 2.98 -28.82
CA ALA A 486 30.08 3.69 -27.90
C ALA A 486 31.37 4.20 -28.56
N LEU A 487 31.82 3.52 -29.62
CA LEU A 487 33.01 3.85 -30.40
C LEU A 487 32.68 4.76 -31.59
N ASP A 488 31.52 4.58 -32.22
CA ASP A 488 31.02 5.40 -33.32
C ASP A 488 29.57 5.90 -33.04
N PRO A 489 29.37 7.21 -32.80
CA PRO A 489 28.04 7.76 -32.53
C PRO A 489 27.03 7.60 -33.68
N ALA A 490 27.50 7.33 -34.91
CA ALA A 490 26.64 7.10 -36.07
C ALA A 490 25.87 5.78 -35.98
N VAL A 491 26.36 4.81 -35.21
CA VAL A 491 25.66 3.52 -34.98
C VAL A 491 24.45 3.77 -34.07
N PRO A 492 23.23 3.35 -34.43
CA PRO A 492 22.02 3.62 -33.65
C PRO A 492 21.99 2.91 -32.30
N VAL A 493 21.15 3.40 -31.38
CA VAL A 493 20.86 2.72 -30.10
C VAL A 493 20.14 1.38 -30.36
N LEU A 494 20.38 0.36 -29.54
CA LEU A 494 19.67 -0.92 -29.63
C LEU A 494 18.26 -0.82 -29.04
N SER A 495 18.12 -0.08 -27.94
CA SER A 495 16.83 0.21 -27.31
C SER A 495 16.72 1.69 -26.99
N PRO A 496 15.58 2.34 -27.28
CA PRO A 496 15.36 3.74 -26.92
C PRO A 496 15.42 3.96 -25.40
N ALA A 497 15.59 5.22 -25.00
CA ALA A 497 15.68 5.59 -23.60
C ALA A 497 14.35 5.35 -22.86
N VAL A 498 14.39 4.56 -21.79
CA VAL A 498 13.24 4.23 -20.92
C VAL A 498 13.52 4.60 -19.46
N THR A 499 12.46 4.90 -18.72
CA THR A 499 12.55 5.06 -17.26
C THR A 499 11.97 3.80 -16.62
N PRO A 500 12.79 2.91 -16.03
CA PRO A 500 12.30 1.64 -15.51
C PRO A 500 11.36 1.86 -14.32
N SER A 501 10.24 1.12 -14.30
CA SER A 501 9.28 1.17 -13.17
C SER A 501 9.89 0.60 -11.89
N MET A 502 10.87 -0.31 -12.03
CA MET A 502 11.43 -1.11 -10.95
C MET A 502 10.36 -1.97 -10.22
N GLU A 503 9.27 -2.29 -10.91
CA GLU A 503 8.25 -3.21 -10.43
C GLU A 503 8.54 -4.62 -10.93
N TYR A 504 9.00 -5.48 -10.03
CA TYR A 504 9.23 -6.88 -10.36
C TYR A 504 7.90 -7.64 -10.38
N ARG A 505 7.56 -8.16 -11.56
CA ARG A 505 6.43 -9.09 -11.71
C ARG A 505 6.99 -10.48 -11.48
N MET A 506 6.71 -11.07 -10.34
CA MET A 506 6.75 -12.53 -10.31
C MET A 506 5.64 -12.99 -11.24
N PRO A 507 5.90 -13.88 -12.22
CA PRO A 507 4.80 -14.66 -12.75
C PRO A 507 4.13 -15.22 -11.52
N VAL A 508 2.87 -14.82 -11.28
CA VAL A 508 2.00 -15.55 -10.38
C VAL A 508 2.16 -16.94 -10.93
N ALA A 509 2.87 -17.81 -10.20
CA ALA A 509 2.87 -19.21 -10.55
C ALA A 509 1.40 -19.50 -10.83
N SER A 510 1.06 -20.27 -11.84
CA SER A 510 -0.33 -20.61 -12.10
C SER A 510 -1.08 -21.19 -10.86
N GLY A 511 -0.43 -21.32 -9.70
CA GLY A 511 -1.01 -21.34 -8.38
C GLY A 511 -1.43 -19.96 -7.82
N LEU A 512 -2.66 -19.94 -7.32
CA LEU A 512 -3.19 -18.95 -6.39
C LEU A 512 -2.13 -18.50 -5.37
N THR A 513 -1.99 -17.19 -5.14
CA THR A 513 -1.16 -16.66 -4.03
C THR A 513 -1.53 -17.34 -2.72
N ALA A 514 -0.66 -17.41 -1.71
CA ALA A 514 -1.00 -18.07 -0.43
C ALA A 514 -2.36 -17.61 0.14
N ARG A 515 -2.69 -16.32 0.02
CA ARG A 515 -4.00 -15.77 0.42
C ARG A 515 -5.15 -16.22 -0.48
N GLN A 516 -4.95 -16.29 -1.80
CA GLN A 516 -5.95 -16.81 -2.72
C GLN A 516 -6.11 -18.32 -2.60
N LEU A 517 -5.04 -19.08 -2.30
CA LEU A 517 -5.07 -20.51 -2.04
C LEU A 517 -5.81 -20.76 -0.72
N ILE A 518 -5.49 -20.00 0.34
CA ILE A 518 -6.28 -20.01 1.57
C ILE A 518 -7.73 -19.63 1.27
N GLY A 519 -7.97 -18.60 0.46
CA GLY A 519 -9.31 -18.18 0.05
C GLY A 519 -10.08 -19.25 -0.74
N VAL A 520 -9.40 -19.99 -1.62
CA VAL A 520 -9.97 -21.11 -2.38
C VAL A 520 -10.16 -22.33 -1.49
N ILE A 521 -9.24 -22.64 -0.58
CA ILE A 521 -9.38 -23.74 0.37
C ILE A 521 -10.54 -23.44 1.33
N VAL A 522 -10.54 -22.27 1.98
CA VAL A 522 -11.62 -21.82 2.87
C VAL A 522 -12.93 -21.72 2.09
N GLY A 523 -12.92 -21.15 0.88
CA GLY A 523 -14.08 -21.06 0.01
C GLY A 523 -14.62 -22.43 -0.40
N SER A 524 -13.75 -23.39 -0.71
CA SER A 524 -14.13 -24.77 -1.07
C SER A 524 -14.62 -25.56 0.14
N VAL A 525 -14.01 -25.37 1.32
CA VAL A 525 -14.47 -25.97 2.57
C VAL A 525 -15.82 -25.38 2.97
N VAL A 526 -16.00 -24.06 2.88
CA VAL A 526 -17.30 -23.41 3.13
C VAL A 526 -18.33 -23.83 2.10
N ALA A 527 -17.99 -23.91 0.81
CA ALA A 527 -18.89 -24.41 -0.23
C ALA A 527 -19.25 -25.88 -0.03
N ALA A 528 -18.31 -26.73 0.36
CA ALA A 528 -18.55 -28.13 0.68
C ALA A 528 -19.41 -28.28 1.94
N LEU A 529 -19.17 -27.48 2.99
CA LEU A 529 -20.01 -27.44 4.18
C LEU A 529 -21.41 -26.93 3.87
N LEU A 530 -21.55 -25.92 3.01
CA LEU A 530 -22.84 -25.44 2.53
C LEU A 530 -23.54 -26.45 1.63
N LEU A 531 -22.81 -27.21 0.82
CA LEU A 531 -23.35 -28.29 -0.01
C LEU A 531 -23.77 -29.48 0.84
N ILE A 532 -22.98 -29.87 1.85
CA ILE A 532 -23.35 -30.90 2.83
C ILE A 532 -24.54 -30.43 3.65
N ALA A 533 -24.55 -29.18 4.12
CA ALA A 533 -25.70 -28.60 4.80
C ALA A 533 -26.92 -28.56 3.88
N LEU A 534 -26.77 -28.22 2.59
CA LEU A 534 -27.85 -28.25 1.60
C LEU A 534 -28.30 -29.67 1.30
N ILE A 535 -27.42 -30.66 1.21
CA ILE A 535 -27.76 -32.08 1.02
C ILE A 535 -28.44 -32.61 2.26
N LEU A 536 -27.95 -32.30 3.46
CA LEU A 536 -28.61 -32.66 4.72
C LEU A 536 -29.95 -31.95 4.86
N LEU A 537 -30.05 -30.69 4.45
CA LEU A 537 -31.27 -29.90 4.43
C LEU A 537 -32.24 -30.43 3.38
N LEU A 538 -31.78 -30.80 2.18
CA LEU A 538 -32.57 -31.49 1.16
C LEU A 538 -32.96 -32.89 1.60
N LEU A 539 -32.11 -33.65 2.28
CA LEU A 539 -32.45 -34.97 2.85
C LEU A 539 -33.40 -34.83 4.04
N HIS A 540 -33.36 -33.71 4.75
CA HIS A 540 -34.28 -33.38 5.83
C HIS A 540 -35.62 -32.88 5.30
N PHE A 541 -35.64 -32.05 4.25
CA PHE A 541 -36.83 -31.55 3.56
C PHE A 541 -37.43 -32.55 2.56
N CYS A 542 -36.66 -33.50 2.03
CA CYS A 542 -37.15 -34.59 1.17
C CYS A 542 -37.48 -35.85 1.96
N ARG A 543 -37.40 -35.82 3.30
CA ARG A 543 -38.11 -36.79 4.17
C ARG A 543 -39.56 -36.35 4.30
N ASP A 544 -40.23 -36.23 3.16
CA ASP A 544 -41.60 -35.76 3.11
C ASP A 544 -42.45 -36.65 2.24
N SER A 545 -43.68 -36.82 2.72
CA SER A 545 -44.84 -37.31 1.99
C SER A 545 -44.82 -38.79 1.58
N ARG A 546 -45.31 -39.63 2.49
CA ARG A 546 -46.07 -40.87 2.15
C ARG A 546 -45.29 -41.95 1.39
N ASP A 547 -44.73 -42.90 2.12
CA ASP A 547 -44.08 -44.08 1.54
C ASP A 547 -45.10 -45.05 0.92
N ASN A 548 -45.30 -44.94 -0.39
CA ASN A 548 -46.16 -45.84 -1.16
C ASN A 548 -45.70 -47.31 -1.13
N GLU A 549 -44.47 -47.65 -0.75
CA GLU A 549 -44.06 -49.05 -0.59
C GLU A 549 -44.81 -49.73 0.57
N ASN A 550 -45.07 -48.97 1.64
CA ASN A 550 -45.77 -49.42 2.83
C ASN A 550 -47.29 -49.54 2.64
N ALA A 551 -47.86 -48.91 1.60
CA ALA A 551 -49.28 -49.01 1.29
C ALA A 551 -49.72 -50.47 1.04
N PRO A 552 -50.75 -50.98 1.74
CA PRO A 552 -51.50 -52.16 1.31
C PRO A 552 -52.10 -51.94 -0.08
N LYS A 553 -51.82 -52.83 -1.03
CA LYS A 553 -52.20 -52.69 -2.46
C LYS A 553 -53.07 -53.82 -2.99
N GLU A 554 -52.94 -55.00 -2.39
CA GLU A 554 -53.65 -56.20 -2.84
C GLU A 554 -55.11 -56.13 -2.41
N ARG A 555 -56.04 -56.27 -3.36
CA ARG A 555 -57.48 -56.09 -3.11
C ARG A 555 -58.08 -57.30 -2.38
N THR A 556 -57.42 -58.46 -2.45
CA THR A 556 -57.86 -59.70 -1.80
C THR A 556 -57.39 -59.80 -0.35
N ASP A 557 -56.44 -58.98 0.07
CA ASP A 557 -55.86 -59.04 1.41
C ASP A 557 -56.61 -58.08 2.35
N PRO A 558 -56.92 -58.50 3.59
CA PRO A 558 -57.53 -57.60 4.57
C PRO A 558 -56.56 -56.48 4.93
N VAL A 559 -57.08 -55.25 4.99
CA VAL A 559 -56.35 -54.05 5.40
C VAL A 559 -56.80 -53.66 6.79
N THR A 560 -55.84 -53.33 7.67
CA THR A 560 -56.15 -52.71 8.95
C THR A 560 -56.12 -51.19 8.80
N LEU A 561 -57.26 -50.55 9.01
CA LEU A 561 -57.40 -49.10 9.00
C LEU A 561 -57.47 -48.58 10.43
N VAL A 562 -56.70 -47.52 10.68
CA VAL A 562 -56.67 -46.76 11.92
C VAL A 562 -57.14 -45.35 11.60
N PHE A 563 -58.16 -44.90 12.33
CA PHE A 563 -58.53 -43.49 12.38
C PHE A 563 -58.12 -42.92 13.73
N THR A 564 -57.58 -41.71 13.71
CA THR A 564 -57.29 -40.95 14.92
C THR A 564 -57.94 -39.60 14.84
N ASP A 565 -58.25 -38.99 15.99
CA ASP A 565 -58.62 -37.59 16.08
C ASP A 565 -58.25 -37.02 17.45
N ILE A 566 -58.03 -35.72 17.57
CA ILE A 566 -57.82 -35.09 18.88
C ILE A 566 -59.18 -34.87 19.54
N GLU A 567 -59.29 -35.22 20.80
CA GLU A 567 -60.49 -34.94 21.57
C GLU A 567 -60.75 -33.44 21.72
N SER A 568 -61.96 -33.02 21.37
CA SER A 568 -62.43 -31.64 21.57
C SER A 568 -61.50 -30.59 20.94
N SER A 569 -60.89 -30.91 19.79
CA SER A 569 -59.88 -30.04 19.16
C SER A 569 -60.38 -28.63 18.86
N THR A 570 -61.63 -28.48 18.42
CA THR A 570 -62.26 -27.16 18.22
C THR A 570 -62.35 -26.35 19.52
N ALA A 571 -62.70 -26.99 20.64
CA ALA A 571 -62.76 -26.34 21.95
C ALA A 571 -61.35 -25.97 22.45
N LEU A 572 -60.35 -26.83 22.20
CA LEU A 572 -58.96 -26.51 22.50
C LEU A 572 -58.45 -25.31 21.70
N TRP A 573 -58.76 -25.24 20.41
CA TRP A 573 -58.41 -24.07 19.59
C TRP A 573 -59.01 -22.77 20.15
N ALA A 574 -60.21 -22.80 20.71
CA ALA A 574 -60.83 -21.65 21.37
C ALA A 574 -60.21 -21.34 22.75
N ALA A 575 -59.86 -22.36 23.54
CA ALA A 575 -59.37 -22.20 24.90
C ALA A 575 -57.87 -21.87 24.98
N CYS A 576 -57.05 -22.46 24.11
CA CYS A 576 -55.59 -22.32 24.11
C CYS A 576 -55.02 -22.04 22.69
N PRO A 577 -55.46 -20.95 22.03
CA PRO A 577 -55.07 -20.64 20.64
C PRO A 577 -53.55 -20.44 20.45
N GLU A 578 -52.84 -19.99 21.49
CA GLU A 578 -51.38 -19.81 21.40
C GLU A 578 -50.59 -21.12 21.49
N ALA A 579 -51.09 -22.13 22.22
CA ALA A 579 -50.41 -23.41 22.39
C ALA A 579 -50.73 -24.42 21.28
N MET A 580 -51.93 -24.34 20.70
CA MET A 580 -52.43 -25.32 19.74
C MET A 580 -51.62 -25.46 18.43
N PRO A 581 -51.09 -24.40 17.79
CA PRO A 581 -50.29 -24.55 16.58
C PRO A 581 -49.09 -25.49 16.76
N ASP A 582 -48.32 -25.28 17.84
CA ASP A 582 -47.14 -26.09 18.15
C ASP A 582 -47.52 -27.48 18.66
N ALA A 583 -48.62 -27.60 19.41
CA ALA A 583 -49.13 -28.88 19.87
C ALA A 583 -49.61 -29.76 18.71
N VAL A 584 -50.39 -29.23 17.76
CA VAL A 584 -50.85 -29.97 16.57
C VAL A 584 -49.68 -30.36 15.67
N ALA A 585 -48.69 -29.47 15.48
CA ALA A 585 -47.47 -29.81 14.75
C ALA A 585 -46.68 -30.95 15.42
N THR A 586 -46.59 -30.93 16.75
CA THR A 586 -45.95 -32.00 17.54
C THR A 586 -46.74 -33.31 17.42
N HIS A 587 -48.07 -33.26 17.51
CA HIS A 587 -48.97 -34.39 17.29
C HIS A 587 -48.77 -35.02 15.90
N HIS A 588 -48.75 -34.21 14.83
CA HIS A 588 -48.48 -34.71 13.46
C HIS A 588 -47.11 -35.36 13.36
N ARG A 589 -46.07 -34.74 13.94
CA ARG A 589 -44.69 -35.27 13.92
C ARG A 589 -44.59 -36.64 14.62
N LEU A 590 -45.18 -36.77 15.80
CA LEU A 590 -45.16 -38.02 16.58
C LEU A 590 -45.89 -39.14 15.83
N ILE A 591 -47.08 -38.89 15.30
CA ILE A 591 -47.84 -39.89 14.53
C ILE A 591 -47.06 -40.32 13.29
N ARG A 592 -46.53 -39.38 12.50
CA ARG A 592 -45.73 -39.70 11.30
C ARG A 592 -44.48 -40.51 11.61
N SER A 593 -43.82 -40.23 12.74
CA SER A 593 -42.67 -41.02 13.19
C SER A 593 -43.03 -42.48 13.48
N LEU A 594 -44.21 -42.71 14.06
CA LEU A 594 -44.70 -44.06 14.38
C LEU A 594 -45.20 -44.78 13.12
N ILE A 595 -45.85 -44.07 12.19
CA ILE A 595 -46.22 -44.60 10.87
C ILE A 595 -44.98 -45.15 10.16
N ALA A 596 -43.89 -44.36 10.14
CA ALA A 596 -42.63 -44.78 9.55
C ALA A 596 -41.97 -45.96 10.32
N LYS A 597 -41.96 -45.91 11.65
CA LYS A 597 -41.38 -46.97 12.50
C LYS A 597 -42.06 -48.32 12.29
N TYR A 598 -43.39 -48.33 12.15
CA TYR A 598 -44.19 -49.55 12.01
C TYR A 598 -44.46 -49.95 10.55
N HIS A 599 -43.84 -49.28 9.59
CA HIS A 599 -44.07 -49.51 8.15
C HIS A 599 -45.55 -49.49 7.77
N CYS A 600 -46.32 -48.61 8.42
CA CYS A 600 -47.69 -48.30 8.05
C CYS A 600 -47.72 -47.17 7.03
N TYR A 601 -48.92 -46.87 6.54
CA TYR A 601 -49.13 -45.95 5.44
C TYR A 601 -50.10 -44.83 5.83
N GLU A 602 -49.63 -43.59 5.84
CA GLU A 602 -50.49 -42.42 5.95
C GLU A 602 -51.35 -42.32 4.68
N VAL A 603 -52.67 -42.43 4.84
CA VAL A 603 -53.63 -42.33 3.72
C VAL A 603 -53.93 -40.87 3.43
N LYS A 604 -54.34 -40.14 4.47
CA LYS A 604 -54.61 -38.70 4.43
C LYS A 604 -54.74 -38.17 5.84
N THR A 605 -54.56 -36.87 5.96
CA THR A 605 -54.91 -36.10 7.16
C THR A 605 -56.01 -35.10 6.82
N ILE A 606 -56.98 -34.96 7.72
CA ILE A 606 -58.03 -33.94 7.62
C ILE A 606 -58.00 -33.18 8.93
N GLY A 607 -57.40 -31.98 8.93
CA GLY A 607 -57.11 -31.25 10.17
C GLY A 607 -56.16 -32.04 11.08
N ASP A 608 -56.64 -32.39 12.26
CA ASP A 608 -56.00 -33.20 13.28
C ASP A 608 -56.27 -34.71 13.14
N SER A 609 -57.19 -35.12 12.26
CA SER A 609 -57.46 -36.54 12.04
C SER A 609 -56.45 -37.21 11.11
N PHE A 610 -55.94 -38.39 11.49
CA PHE A 610 -55.18 -39.27 10.59
C PHE A 610 -56.01 -40.46 10.15
N MET A 611 -55.94 -40.78 8.86
CA MET A 611 -56.27 -42.09 8.33
C MET A 611 -54.98 -42.84 8.01
N ILE A 612 -54.78 -43.99 8.64
CA ILE A 612 -53.57 -44.83 8.49
C ILE A 612 -53.98 -46.22 8.05
N ALA A 613 -53.27 -46.80 7.08
CA ALA A 613 -53.45 -48.17 6.61
C ALA A 613 -52.22 -49.00 6.93
N CYS A 614 -52.40 -50.19 7.49
CA CYS A 614 -51.33 -51.13 7.79
C CYS A 614 -51.61 -52.49 7.13
N LYS A 615 -50.57 -53.14 6.61
CA LYS A 615 -50.64 -54.52 6.08
C LYS A 615 -50.81 -55.55 7.19
N SER A 616 -50.25 -55.26 8.37
CA SER A 616 -50.33 -56.11 9.56
C SER A 616 -51.19 -55.44 10.62
N VAL A 617 -52.16 -56.19 11.15
CA VAL A 617 -52.99 -55.75 12.28
C VAL A 617 -52.15 -55.58 13.55
N PHE A 618 -51.14 -56.43 13.75
CA PHE A 618 -50.24 -56.30 14.89
C PHE A 618 -49.42 -55.02 14.80
N ALA A 619 -48.89 -54.67 13.61
CA ALA A 619 -48.21 -53.39 13.41
C ALA A 619 -49.13 -52.19 13.71
N ALA A 620 -50.40 -52.25 13.29
CA ALA A 620 -51.39 -51.21 13.62
C ALA A 620 -51.61 -51.09 15.13
N VAL A 621 -51.78 -52.23 15.83
CA VAL A 621 -51.97 -52.26 17.29
C VAL A 621 -50.73 -51.73 18.03
N GLN A 622 -49.53 -52.10 17.60
CA GLN A 622 -48.28 -51.59 18.18
C GLN A 622 -48.13 -50.08 17.95
N LEU A 623 -48.46 -49.59 16.75
CA LEU A 623 -48.45 -48.17 16.39
C LEU A 623 -49.36 -47.37 17.33
N VAL A 624 -50.63 -47.79 17.49
CA VAL A 624 -51.59 -47.04 18.31
C VAL A 624 -51.32 -47.17 19.80
N ARG A 625 -50.71 -48.28 20.24
CA ARG A 625 -50.23 -48.44 21.61
C ARG A 625 -49.11 -47.44 21.93
N GLU A 626 -48.08 -47.41 21.09
CA GLU A 626 -46.97 -46.47 21.25
C GLU A 626 -47.39 -45.03 21.01
N LEU A 627 -48.41 -44.77 20.19
CA LEU A 627 -48.99 -43.43 20.04
C LEU A 627 -49.45 -42.89 21.39
N GLN A 628 -50.24 -43.67 22.13
CA GLN A 628 -50.72 -43.24 23.45
C GLN A 628 -49.59 -43.05 24.47
N GLN A 629 -48.56 -43.89 24.41
CA GLN A 629 -47.40 -43.83 25.30
C GLN A 629 -46.46 -42.65 24.96
N ALA A 630 -46.26 -42.38 23.67
CA ALA A 630 -45.43 -41.27 23.21
C ALA A 630 -46.05 -39.92 23.56
N PHE A 631 -47.38 -39.80 23.48
CA PHE A 631 -48.08 -38.59 23.88
C PHE A 631 -47.99 -38.35 25.40
N LEU A 632 -48.06 -39.42 26.20
CA LEU A 632 -47.84 -39.34 27.64
C LEU A 632 -46.41 -38.89 28.00
N GLN A 633 -45.40 -39.34 27.27
CA GLN A 633 -43.99 -39.01 27.51
C GLN A 633 -43.53 -37.70 26.86
N GLN A 634 -44.34 -37.12 25.97
CA GLN A 634 -43.97 -35.91 25.25
C GLN A 634 -44.01 -34.70 26.17
N ASP A 635 -42.92 -33.94 26.23
CA ASP A 635 -42.94 -32.62 26.83
C ASP A 635 -43.69 -31.64 25.90
N TRP A 636 -44.89 -31.23 26.30
CA TRP A 636 -45.70 -30.27 25.56
C TRP A 636 -45.30 -28.81 25.85
N GLY A 637 -44.37 -28.57 26.77
CA GLY A 637 -43.88 -27.24 27.14
C GLY A 637 -44.86 -26.37 27.92
N THR A 638 -46.08 -26.86 28.17
CA THR A 638 -47.14 -26.11 28.84
C THR A 638 -48.16 -27.06 29.47
N SER A 639 -48.78 -26.65 30.58
CA SER A 639 -49.92 -27.36 31.21
C SER A 639 -51.27 -26.89 30.69
N VAL A 640 -51.33 -25.81 29.90
CA VAL A 640 -52.61 -25.16 29.54
C VAL A 640 -53.59 -26.06 28.79
N ILE A 641 -53.07 -27.08 28.09
CA ILE A 641 -53.90 -28.08 27.40
C ILE A 641 -54.58 -29.01 28.43
N ASP A 642 -53.83 -29.48 29.42
CA ASP A 642 -54.36 -30.27 30.52
C ASP A 642 -55.37 -29.47 31.36
N ASP A 643 -55.04 -28.21 31.65
CA ASP A 643 -55.93 -27.28 32.36
C ASP A 643 -57.25 -27.04 31.59
N ALA A 644 -57.19 -26.98 30.26
CA ALA A 644 -58.38 -26.86 29.42
C ALA A 644 -59.24 -28.13 29.46
N TYR A 645 -58.65 -29.33 29.38
CA TYR A 645 -59.40 -30.58 29.53
C TYR A 645 -60.05 -30.69 30.92
N HIS A 646 -59.34 -30.30 31.99
CA HIS A 646 -59.91 -30.27 33.34
C HIS A 646 -61.15 -29.39 33.40
N LYS A 647 -61.06 -28.19 32.81
CA LYS A 647 -62.20 -27.28 32.74
C LYS A 647 -63.36 -27.87 31.94
N PHE A 648 -63.10 -28.47 30.78
CA PHE A 648 -64.16 -29.08 29.96
C PHE A 648 -64.87 -30.23 30.69
N GLU A 649 -64.15 -31.01 31.49
CA GLU A 649 -64.74 -32.08 32.27
C GLU A 649 -65.54 -31.56 33.48
N GLU A 650 -65.07 -30.52 34.19
CA GLU A 650 -65.86 -29.91 35.28
C GLU A 650 -67.09 -29.19 34.73
N ASP A 651 -66.96 -28.40 33.66
CA ASP A 651 -68.10 -27.74 32.99
C ASP A 651 -69.16 -28.78 32.59
N ARG A 652 -68.74 -29.94 32.08
CA ARG A 652 -69.66 -31.05 31.75
C ARG A 652 -70.29 -31.72 32.98
N ALA A 653 -69.57 -31.83 34.10
CA ALA A 653 -70.10 -32.39 35.33
C ALA A 653 -71.08 -31.44 36.04
N GLU A 654 -70.98 -30.13 35.78
CA GLU A 654 -71.99 -29.16 36.19
C GLU A 654 -73.28 -29.30 35.33
N ASP A 655 -73.13 -29.55 34.03
CA ASP A 655 -74.26 -29.68 33.09
C ASP A 655 -74.98 -31.04 33.16
N ASP A 656 -74.25 -32.11 33.48
CA ASP A 656 -74.75 -33.49 33.52
C ASP A 656 -74.36 -34.14 34.85
N GLU A 657 -75.32 -34.23 35.78
CA GLU A 657 -75.10 -34.83 37.11
C GLU A 657 -74.67 -36.32 37.06
N GLU A 658 -74.93 -37.02 35.94
CA GLU A 658 -74.50 -38.41 35.75
C GLU A 658 -73.05 -38.50 35.26
N TYR A 659 -72.49 -37.41 34.73
CA TYR A 659 -71.12 -37.36 34.25
C TYR A 659 -70.10 -37.28 35.40
N VAL A 660 -69.27 -38.32 35.49
CA VAL A 660 -68.12 -38.33 36.41
C VAL A 660 -66.86 -37.97 35.64
N PRO A 661 -66.19 -36.83 35.95
CA PRO A 661 -64.92 -36.46 35.34
C PRO A 661 -63.86 -37.57 35.50
N PRO A 662 -63.37 -38.17 34.40
CA PRO A 662 -62.36 -39.21 34.51
C PRO A 662 -61.00 -38.67 34.97
N THR A 663 -60.71 -37.38 34.77
CA THR A 663 -59.37 -36.82 35.02
C THR A 663 -59.36 -35.55 35.88
N ALA A 664 -60.35 -34.66 35.75
CA ALA A 664 -60.31 -33.34 36.39
C ALA A 664 -60.26 -33.38 37.93
N ARG A 665 -60.77 -34.46 38.54
CA ARG A 665 -60.80 -34.67 40.00
C ARG A 665 -59.67 -35.56 40.52
N LEU A 666 -58.70 -35.92 39.68
CA LEU A 666 -57.51 -36.66 40.11
C LEU A 666 -56.51 -35.73 40.80
N ASP A 667 -55.75 -36.26 41.77
CA ASP A 667 -54.60 -35.55 42.31
C ASP A 667 -53.56 -35.30 41.20
N ALA A 668 -52.90 -34.15 41.21
CA ALA A 668 -51.96 -33.75 40.16
C ALA A 668 -50.80 -34.75 39.96
N ALA A 669 -50.36 -35.46 41.01
CA ALA A 669 -49.36 -36.50 40.88
C ALA A 669 -49.92 -37.72 40.12
N VAL A 670 -51.14 -38.13 40.45
CA VAL A 670 -51.85 -39.24 39.79
C VAL A 670 -52.18 -38.88 38.34
N TYR A 671 -52.61 -37.64 38.08
CA TYR A 671 -52.90 -37.16 36.72
C TYR A 671 -51.70 -37.35 35.80
N ARG A 672 -50.52 -36.90 36.22
CA ARG A 672 -49.28 -36.97 35.42
C ARG A 672 -48.78 -38.38 35.14
N GLU A 673 -49.22 -39.38 35.90
CA GLU A 673 -48.90 -40.78 35.63
C GLU A 673 -49.68 -41.32 34.42
N TYR A 674 -50.88 -40.79 34.15
CA TYR A 674 -51.78 -41.32 33.13
C TYR A 674 -52.09 -40.36 31.98
N TRP A 675 -51.91 -39.05 32.17
CA TRP A 675 -52.34 -38.00 31.24
C TRP A 675 -51.30 -36.87 31.13
N ASN A 676 -51.09 -36.39 29.91
CA ASN A 676 -50.18 -35.28 29.60
C ASN A 676 -50.48 -34.72 28.20
N GLY A 677 -50.92 -33.46 28.12
CA GLY A 677 -51.19 -32.74 26.88
C GLY A 677 -52.34 -33.29 26.03
N LEU A 678 -52.13 -33.35 24.70
CA LEU A 678 -53.19 -33.71 23.74
C LEU A 678 -53.67 -35.16 23.93
N ARG A 679 -55.00 -35.36 23.90
CA ARG A 679 -55.64 -36.66 24.04
C ARG A 679 -56.18 -37.11 22.69
N VAL A 680 -55.64 -38.20 22.14
CA VAL A 680 -56.02 -38.71 20.82
C VAL A 680 -56.93 -39.92 20.98
N ARG A 681 -58.11 -39.89 20.37
CA ARG A 681 -59.00 -41.06 20.29
C ARG A 681 -58.69 -41.85 19.03
N VAL A 682 -58.77 -43.19 19.11
CA VAL A 682 -58.32 -44.08 18.04
C VAL A 682 -59.30 -45.23 17.82
N GLY A 683 -59.64 -45.48 16.55
CA GLY A 683 -60.47 -46.61 16.13
C GLY A 683 -59.75 -47.48 15.11
N VAL A 684 -59.77 -48.80 15.34
CA VAL A 684 -59.08 -49.79 14.52
C VAL A 684 -60.04 -50.86 14.03
N HIS A 685 -60.06 -51.07 12.72
CA HIS A 685 -60.85 -52.11 12.08
C HIS A 685 -60.08 -52.78 10.95
N THR A 686 -60.25 -54.10 10.82
CA THR A 686 -59.61 -54.92 9.79
C THR A 686 -60.66 -55.53 8.87
N GLY A 687 -60.48 -55.38 7.56
CA GLY A 687 -61.38 -55.96 6.55
C GLY A 687 -60.97 -55.63 5.12
N LEU A 688 -61.79 -56.02 4.15
CA LEU A 688 -61.53 -55.77 2.73
C LEU A 688 -61.95 -54.34 2.33
N CYS A 689 -61.09 -53.66 1.57
CA CYS A 689 -61.31 -52.29 1.09
C CYS A 689 -61.29 -52.23 -0.44
N ASP A 690 -62.00 -51.28 -1.04
CA ASP A 690 -61.73 -50.87 -2.43
C ASP A 690 -60.51 -49.93 -2.43
N ILE A 691 -59.37 -50.46 -2.90
CA ILE A 691 -58.09 -49.76 -2.92
C ILE A 691 -57.95 -49.04 -4.27
N ARG A 692 -57.84 -47.71 -4.26
CA ARG A 692 -57.67 -46.91 -5.47
C ARG A 692 -56.44 -46.03 -5.36
N ARG A 693 -55.68 -45.93 -6.43
CA ARG A 693 -54.58 -44.96 -6.53
C ARG A 693 -55.13 -43.64 -7.03
N ASP A 694 -54.96 -42.59 -6.24
CA ASP A 694 -55.30 -41.22 -6.61
C ASP A 694 -54.22 -40.66 -7.55
N GLU A 695 -54.62 -40.19 -8.73
CA GLU A 695 -53.69 -39.70 -9.75
C GLU A 695 -53.09 -38.32 -9.41
N VAL A 696 -53.71 -37.55 -8.53
CA VAL A 696 -53.31 -36.20 -8.13
C VAL A 696 -52.34 -36.28 -6.95
N THR A 697 -52.73 -36.95 -5.87
CA THR A 697 -51.89 -37.12 -4.67
C THR A 697 -50.82 -38.19 -4.84
N LYS A 698 -50.91 -39.00 -5.92
CA LYS A 698 -50.04 -40.16 -6.21
C LYS A 698 -50.04 -41.25 -5.13
N GLY A 699 -50.94 -41.20 -4.15
CA GLY A 699 -51.09 -42.21 -3.09
C GLY A 699 -52.31 -43.13 -3.29
N TYR A 700 -52.52 -44.04 -2.34
CA TYR A 700 -53.61 -45.03 -2.32
C TYR A 700 -54.68 -44.64 -1.30
N ASP A 701 -55.92 -44.47 -1.72
CA ASP A 701 -57.06 -44.26 -0.82
C ASP A 701 -57.86 -45.57 -0.68
N TYR A 702 -58.53 -45.72 0.46
CA TYR A 702 -59.23 -46.94 0.86
C TYR A 702 -60.70 -46.62 1.09
N TYR A 703 -61.58 -47.19 0.28
CA TYR A 703 -63.02 -46.94 0.34
C TYR A 703 -63.80 -48.18 0.76
N GLY A 704 -65.01 -47.97 1.26
CA GLY A 704 -65.98 -49.04 1.55
C GLY A 704 -66.24 -49.26 3.04
N GLY A 705 -66.89 -50.37 3.35
CA GLY A 705 -67.37 -50.69 4.69
C GLY A 705 -66.29 -50.68 5.77
N THR A 706 -65.08 -51.15 5.45
CA THR A 706 -63.96 -51.19 6.41
C THR A 706 -63.47 -49.80 6.81
N SER A 707 -63.40 -48.85 5.86
CA SER A 707 -63.02 -47.46 6.16
C SER A 707 -64.09 -46.78 7.02
N ASN A 708 -65.37 -46.92 6.64
CA ASN A 708 -66.48 -46.37 7.42
C ASN A 708 -66.52 -46.98 8.83
N MET A 709 -66.31 -48.29 8.96
CA MET A 709 -66.30 -48.97 10.26
C MET A 709 -65.18 -48.47 11.16
N ALA A 710 -63.96 -48.29 10.63
CA ALA A 710 -62.82 -47.79 11.38
C ALA A 710 -63.07 -46.35 11.89
N ALA A 711 -63.56 -45.47 11.01
CA ALA A 711 -63.92 -44.10 11.36
C ALA A 711 -65.04 -44.03 12.41
N ARG A 712 -66.08 -44.86 12.29
CA ARG A 712 -67.17 -44.93 13.29
C ARG A 712 -66.72 -45.51 14.63
N THR A 713 -65.72 -46.39 14.61
CA THR A 713 -65.10 -46.94 15.83
C THR A 713 -64.29 -45.87 16.55
N GLU A 714 -63.58 -45.02 15.81
CA GLU A 714 -62.83 -43.89 16.37
C GLU A 714 -63.79 -42.85 16.98
N SER A 715 -64.87 -42.50 16.28
CA SER A 715 -65.77 -41.42 16.68
C SER A 715 -66.48 -41.65 18.01
N VAL A 716 -66.68 -42.90 18.43
CA VAL A 716 -67.33 -43.23 19.71
C VAL A 716 -66.33 -43.30 20.88
N GLY A 717 -65.03 -43.22 20.61
CA GLY A 717 -63.99 -43.25 21.63
C GLY A 717 -63.80 -41.91 22.35
N ASN A 718 -63.27 -41.97 23.56
CA ASN A 718 -62.80 -40.79 24.30
C ASN A 718 -61.33 -40.51 24.00
N GLY A 719 -60.87 -39.28 24.25
CA GLY A 719 -59.46 -38.93 24.09
C GLY A 719 -58.56 -39.85 24.91
N GLY A 720 -57.50 -40.34 24.29
CA GLY A 720 -56.57 -41.30 24.89
C GLY A 720 -57.02 -42.76 24.81
N GLN A 721 -58.24 -43.03 24.33
CA GLN A 721 -58.82 -44.37 24.22
C GLN A 721 -58.52 -44.98 22.85
N VAL A 722 -58.28 -46.29 22.82
CA VAL A 722 -58.05 -47.05 21.60
C VAL A 722 -59.06 -48.19 21.54
N LEU A 723 -59.89 -48.19 20.49
CA LEU A 723 -60.95 -49.17 20.28
C LEU A 723 -60.65 -50.07 19.09
N LEU A 724 -60.66 -51.37 19.33
CA LEU A 724 -60.53 -52.42 18.33
C LEU A 724 -61.90 -53.05 18.11
N THR A 725 -62.36 -53.09 16.86
CA THR A 725 -63.48 -53.98 16.52
C THR A 725 -63.07 -55.44 16.72
N ARG A 726 -64.04 -56.34 16.96
CA ARG A 726 -63.77 -57.79 17.02
C ARG A 726 -63.03 -58.31 15.79
N ALA A 727 -63.35 -57.78 14.60
CA ALA A 727 -62.64 -58.16 13.39
C ALA A 727 -61.14 -57.84 13.47
N ALA A 728 -60.77 -56.66 13.97
CA ALA A 728 -59.37 -56.32 14.21
C ALA A 728 -58.73 -57.22 15.29
N TYR A 729 -59.39 -57.36 16.45
CA TYR A 729 -58.85 -58.16 17.56
C TYR A 729 -58.69 -59.65 17.21
N MET A 730 -59.66 -60.24 16.49
CA MET A 730 -59.60 -61.64 16.05
C MET A 730 -58.65 -61.86 14.86
N SER A 731 -58.25 -60.80 14.16
CA SER A 731 -57.23 -60.87 13.10
C SER A 731 -55.81 -61.03 13.66
N LEU A 732 -55.58 -60.70 14.93
CA LEU A 732 -54.32 -61.01 15.61
C LEU A 732 -54.17 -62.53 15.75
N SER A 733 -52.95 -63.04 15.64
CA SER A 733 -52.65 -64.42 16.01
C SER A 733 -52.75 -64.62 17.53
N THR A 734 -52.80 -65.87 17.99
CA THR A 734 -52.86 -66.17 19.43
C THR A 734 -51.66 -65.60 20.18
N ALA A 735 -50.45 -65.73 19.62
CA ALA A 735 -49.21 -65.20 20.21
C ALA A 735 -49.15 -63.65 20.20
N GLU A 736 -49.81 -63.01 19.24
CA GLU A 736 -49.92 -61.54 19.22
C GLU A 736 -50.96 -61.04 20.23
N ARG A 737 -52.09 -61.75 20.41
CA ARG A 737 -53.06 -61.41 21.47
C ARG A 737 -52.48 -61.51 22.88
N GLU A 738 -51.56 -62.44 23.13
CA GLU A 738 -50.84 -62.53 24.41
C GLU A 738 -49.97 -61.30 24.72
N GLN A 739 -49.62 -60.50 23.72
CA GLN A 739 -48.81 -59.28 23.87
C GLN A 739 -49.65 -58.00 23.97
N VAL A 740 -50.98 -58.13 23.97
CA VAL A 740 -51.92 -57.02 23.85
C VAL A 740 -52.98 -57.17 24.95
N GLU A 741 -52.86 -56.34 25.99
CA GLU A 741 -53.86 -56.26 27.05
C GLU A 741 -55.11 -55.52 26.55
N VAL A 742 -56.26 -56.18 26.63
CA VAL A 742 -57.53 -55.62 26.18
C VAL A 742 -58.66 -55.84 27.18
N THR A 743 -59.57 -54.88 27.23
CA THR A 743 -60.82 -54.96 27.98
C THR A 743 -61.99 -55.10 27.00
N ALA A 744 -62.78 -56.18 27.11
CA ALA A 744 -63.94 -56.39 26.25
C ALA A 744 -65.09 -55.45 26.65
N LEU A 745 -65.60 -54.67 25.70
CA LEU A 745 -66.68 -53.69 25.93
C LEU A 745 -68.07 -54.21 25.53
N GLY A 746 -68.14 -55.37 24.85
CA GLY A 746 -69.38 -55.92 24.33
C GLY A 746 -69.82 -55.27 23.01
N GLY A 747 -71.09 -55.45 22.65
CA GLY A 747 -71.66 -54.95 21.40
C GLY A 747 -72.02 -53.47 21.46
N VAL A 748 -71.40 -52.66 20.60
CA VAL A 748 -71.59 -51.21 20.53
C VAL A 748 -72.35 -50.84 19.25
N ALA A 749 -73.48 -50.15 19.38
CA ALA A 749 -74.23 -49.66 18.24
C ALA A 749 -73.50 -48.48 17.59
N LEU A 750 -73.10 -48.63 16.33
CA LEU A 750 -72.41 -47.57 15.57
C LEU A 750 -73.35 -46.92 14.56
N ARG A 751 -73.26 -45.60 14.41
CA ARG A 751 -74.05 -44.84 13.43
C ARG A 751 -73.83 -45.35 12.01
N GLY A 752 -74.92 -45.76 11.36
CA GLY A 752 -74.90 -46.31 9.99
C GLY A 752 -74.47 -47.78 9.89
N VAL A 753 -74.25 -48.46 11.02
CA VAL A 753 -73.97 -49.89 11.07
C VAL A 753 -75.18 -50.61 11.66
N PRO A 754 -75.86 -51.50 10.92
CA PRO A 754 -77.14 -52.06 11.33
C PRO A 754 -77.04 -53.07 12.50
N VAL A 755 -75.86 -53.63 12.75
CA VAL A 755 -75.62 -54.63 13.81
C VAL A 755 -74.64 -54.06 14.82
N PRO A 756 -74.90 -54.14 16.13
CA PRO A 756 -73.93 -53.78 17.16
C PRO A 756 -72.60 -54.49 16.94
N VAL A 757 -71.50 -53.74 16.99
CA VAL A 757 -70.16 -54.24 16.73
C VAL A 757 -69.52 -54.60 18.07
N GLU A 758 -69.13 -55.85 18.24
CA GLU A 758 -68.34 -56.25 19.41
C GLU A 758 -67.00 -55.50 19.41
N MET A 759 -66.69 -54.82 20.52
CA MET A 759 -65.50 -53.99 20.67
C MET A 759 -64.61 -54.43 21.84
N TYR A 760 -63.33 -54.14 21.68
CA TYR A 760 -62.28 -54.33 22.68
C TYR A 760 -61.53 -53.01 22.84
N GLN A 761 -61.37 -52.54 24.07
CA GLN A 761 -60.45 -51.45 24.38
C GLN A 761 -59.04 -52.00 24.51
N LEU A 762 -58.08 -51.37 23.85
CA LEU A 762 -56.66 -51.62 24.09
C LEU A 762 -56.18 -50.80 25.29
N ASP A 763 -55.63 -51.47 26.29
CA ASP A 763 -55.12 -50.83 27.51
C ASP A 763 -53.69 -50.32 27.28
N ALA A 764 -53.55 -49.35 26.37
CA ALA A 764 -52.26 -48.87 25.89
C ALA A 764 -51.39 -48.20 26.98
N VAL A 765 -52.06 -47.56 27.94
CA VAL A 765 -51.48 -47.05 29.19
C VAL A 765 -52.23 -47.73 30.33
N PRO A 766 -51.65 -48.76 30.97
CA PRO A 766 -52.31 -49.50 32.04
C PRO A 766 -52.81 -48.57 33.15
N GLY A 767 -54.03 -48.80 33.64
CA GLY A 767 -54.65 -48.02 34.72
C GLY A 767 -55.41 -46.76 34.28
N ARG A 768 -55.32 -46.36 33.01
CA ARG A 768 -56.08 -45.21 32.47
C ARG A 768 -57.58 -45.54 32.42
N THR A 769 -58.41 -44.68 33.01
CA THR A 769 -59.88 -44.77 33.00
C THR A 769 -60.48 -43.76 32.02
N PHE A 770 -61.64 -44.08 31.46
CA PHE A 770 -62.33 -43.24 30.48
C PHE A 770 -63.79 -43.04 30.88
N ALA A 771 -64.41 -41.96 30.40
CA ALA A 771 -65.85 -41.79 30.44
C ALA A 771 -66.56 -42.87 29.58
N ALA A 772 -67.89 -42.93 29.66
CA ALA A 772 -68.68 -43.78 28.78
C ALA A 772 -68.39 -43.47 27.29
N LEU A 773 -68.57 -44.46 26.42
CA LEU A 773 -68.41 -44.27 24.97
C LEU A 773 -69.35 -43.16 24.48
N ARG A 774 -68.84 -42.34 23.55
CA ARG A 774 -69.54 -41.22 22.93
C ARG A 774 -70.51 -41.74 21.88
N LEU A 775 -71.57 -42.39 22.35
CA LEU A 775 -72.69 -42.77 21.51
C LEU A 775 -73.49 -41.50 21.26
N ASP A 776 -73.26 -40.86 20.11
CA ASP A 776 -74.11 -39.75 19.68
C ASP A 776 -75.58 -40.15 19.86
N ARG A 777 -76.26 -39.35 20.69
CA ARG A 777 -77.70 -39.35 20.91
C ARG A 777 -78.44 -39.70 19.61
N GLU A 778 -79.41 -40.61 19.73
CA GLU A 778 -80.35 -41.09 18.70
C GLU A 778 -80.34 -40.27 17.40
N MET A 779 -79.90 -40.86 16.27
CA MET A 779 -79.97 -40.31 14.91
C MET A 779 -81.07 -39.25 14.70
N PRO A 780 -80.72 -37.97 14.44
CA PRO A 780 -81.54 -37.11 13.61
C PRO A 780 -80.71 -36.46 12.48
N ASP A 781 -81.40 -36.04 11.44
CA ASP A 781 -80.85 -35.66 10.13
C ASP A 781 -80.02 -34.36 10.08
N LEU A 782 -78.95 -34.41 9.27
CA LEU A 782 -78.30 -33.39 8.41
C LEU A 782 -78.56 -31.88 8.63
N ASP A 783 -77.52 -31.05 8.87
CA ASP A 783 -77.08 -29.93 7.98
C ASP A 783 -75.89 -29.08 8.56
N ASP A 784 -75.00 -28.61 7.66
CA ASP A 784 -74.14 -27.39 7.58
C ASP A 784 -73.55 -26.70 8.85
N GLY A 785 -72.33 -26.14 8.93
CA GLY A 785 -71.26 -25.74 8.00
C GLY A 785 -70.44 -24.55 8.61
N SER A 786 -69.18 -24.34 8.17
CA SER A 786 -68.29 -23.13 8.28
C SER A 786 -67.68 -22.71 9.66
N ASP A 787 -66.62 -21.89 9.81
CA ASP A 787 -65.28 -21.62 9.20
C ASP A 787 -64.73 -20.28 9.85
N PHE A 788 -63.52 -20.24 10.45
CA PHE A 788 -62.23 -19.53 10.09
C PHE A 788 -61.95 -18.03 10.42
N GLU A 789 -60.64 -17.72 10.64
CA GLU A 789 -59.81 -16.51 10.31
C GLU A 789 -59.00 -15.79 11.45
N SER A 790 -57.70 -15.44 11.21
CA SER A 790 -56.83 -14.57 12.07
C SER A 790 -55.61 -13.91 11.35
N SER A 791 -54.96 -12.92 12.01
CA SER A 791 -54.16 -11.77 11.48
C SER A 791 -52.95 -11.39 12.39
N GLU A 792 -51.88 -10.71 11.90
CA GLU A 792 -50.90 -9.91 12.72
C GLU A 792 -49.76 -9.17 11.92
N ASP A 793 -49.35 -7.95 12.33
CA ASP A 793 -48.11 -7.19 11.98
C ASP A 793 -48.03 -5.83 12.76
N VAL A 794 -46.86 -5.37 13.31
CA VAL A 794 -46.41 -3.93 13.55
C VAL A 794 -45.07 -3.76 14.34
N SER A 795 -44.20 -2.81 13.91
CA SER A 795 -43.34 -1.85 14.69
C SER A 795 -41.83 -1.77 14.34
N MET A 796 -41.31 -0.61 13.86
CA MET A 796 -39.86 -0.27 13.79
C MET A 796 -39.60 1.25 13.54
N TYR A 797 -39.06 2.01 14.51
CA TYR A 797 -38.42 3.34 14.34
C TYR A 797 -37.35 3.58 15.45
N SER A 798 -36.07 3.77 15.10
CA SER A 798 -34.96 4.12 16.02
C SER A 798 -33.95 5.07 15.33
N ALA A 799 -33.30 5.95 16.09
CA ALA A 799 -32.52 7.12 15.68
C ALA A 799 -31.21 6.81 14.91
N ARG A 800 -30.87 7.63 13.90
CA ARG A 800 -29.78 7.42 12.90
C ARG A 800 -28.41 7.97 13.36
N THR A 801 -27.31 7.24 13.09
CA THR A 801 -25.93 7.75 13.23
C THR A 801 -25.51 8.64 12.05
N GLY A 802 -24.50 9.51 12.22
CA GLY A 802 -23.99 10.38 11.16
C GLY A 802 -23.48 9.61 9.92
N THR A 803 -22.87 8.45 10.12
CA THR A 803 -22.43 7.54 9.05
C THR A 803 -23.62 7.00 8.25
N ALA A 804 -24.70 6.60 8.91
CA ALA A 804 -25.91 6.13 8.24
C ALA A 804 -26.52 7.23 7.35
N GLN A 805 -26.55 8.48 7.83
CA GLN A 805 -27.06 9.60 7.05
C GLN A 805 -26.19 9.90 5.81
N ALA A 806 -24.86 9.72 5.89
CA ALA A 806 -23.98 9.83 4.74
C ALA A 806 -24.28 8.76 3.69
N VAL A 807 -24.50 7.50 4.11
CA VAL A 807 -24.88 6.41 3.21
C VAL A 807 -26.25 6.65 2.57
N VAL A 808 -27.24 7.10 3.35
CA VAL A 808 -28.57 7.50 2.82
C VAL A 808 -28.40 8.58 1.74
N SER A 809 -27.57 9.59 2.00
CA SER A 809 -27.34 10.69 1.05
C SER A 809 -26.73 10.17 -0.25
N VAL A 810 -25.70 9.33 -0.18
CA VAL A 810 -25.05 8.74 -1.36
C VAL A 810 -26.03 7.87 -2.15
N LEU A 811 -26.77 6.97 -1.49
CA LEU A 811 -27.74 6.11 -2.17
C LEU A 811 -28.87 6.93 -2.79
N THR A 812 -29.38 7.94 -2.09
CA THR A 812 -30.46 8.80 -2.59
C THR A 812 -30.01 9.60 -3.81
N VAL A 813 -28.78 10.12 -3.82
CA VAL A 813 -28.22 10.84 -4.98
C VAL A 813 -27.97 9.88 -6.15
N THR A 814 -27.31 8.75 -5.89
CA THR A 814 -26.90 7.78 -6.92
C THR A 814 -28.10 7.16 -7.64
N TYR A 815 -29.14 6.79 -6.88
CA TYR A 815 -30.35 6.16 -7.40
C TYR A 815 -31.49 7.15 -7.65
N GLY A 816 -31.30 8.43 -7.30
CA GLY A 816 -32.30 9.49 -7.47
C GLY A 816 -32.61 9.80 -8.93
N THR A 817 -31.66 9.55 -9.83
CA THR A 817 -31.80 9.71 -11.29
C THR A 817 -32.77 8.71 -11.92
N LEU A 818 -33.11 7.62 -11.21
CA LEU A 818 -34.04 6.59 -11.67
C LEU A 818 -35.47 6.88 -11.21
N ALA A 819 -36.45 6.57 -12.06
CA ALA A 819 -37.86 6.58 -11.69
C ALA A 819 -38.14 5.58 -10.55
N PRO A 820 -39.12 5.81 -9.65
CA PRO A 820 -39.31 5.01 -8.44
C PRO A 820 -39.34 3.49 -8.63
N ARG A 821 -39.99 2.98 -9.68
CA ARG A 821 -40.00 1.53 -10.00
C ARG A 821 -38.64 0.98 -10.43
N GLN A 822 -37.92 1.74 -11.25
CA GLN A 822 -36.58 1.36 -11.69
C GLN A 822 -35.58 1.44 -10.52
N ARG A 823 -35.75 2.46 -9.68
CA ARG A 823 -35.01 2.64 -8.43
C ARG A 823 -35.15 1.41 -7.53
N LEU A 824 -36.38 0.96 -7.29
CA LEU A 824 -36.63 -0.23 -6.48
C LEU A 824 -35.97 -1.48 -7.08
N LYS A 825 -36.13 -1.70 -8.39
CA LYS A 825 -35.48 -2.83 -9.10
C LYS A 825 -33.95 -2.78 -8.99
N ALA A 826 -33.35 -1.59 -9.02
CA ALA A 826 -31.91 -1.40 -8.89
C ALA A 826 -31.41 -1.58 -7.45
N LEU A 827 -32.26 -1.32 -6.45
CA LEU A 827 -31.94 -1.53 -5.02
C LEU A 827 -32.07 -3.01 -4.58
N MET A 828 -32.90 -3.83 -5.25
CA MET A 828 -33.10 -5.24 -4.87
C MET A 828 -31.78 -6.06 -4.83
N PRO A 829 -30.89 -6.00 -5.85
CA PRO A 829 -29.61 -6.69 -5.79
C PRO A 829 -28.67 -6.19 -4.67
N LEU A 830 -28.84 -4.93 -4.25
CA LEU A 830 -28.12 -4.39 -3.08
C LEU A 830 -28.67 -5.02 -1.80
N CYS A 831 -29.98 -5.12 -1.64
CA CYS A 831 -30.59 -5.78 -0.48
C CYS A 831 -30.16 -7.25 -0.36
N GLU A 832 -30.14 -7.98 -1.47
CA GLU A 832 -29.67 -9.37 -1.50
C GLU A 832 -28.19 -9.48 -1.09
N ARG A 833 -27.31 -8.67 -1.70
CA ARG A 833 -25.87 -8.67 -1.37
C ARG A 833 -25.57 -8.31 0.08
N TRP A 834 -26.35 -7.41 0.67
CA TRP A 834 -26.19 -6.97 2.06
C TRP A 834 -27.04 -7.79 3.05
N ASN A 835 -27.76 -8.81 2.57
CA ASN A 835 -28.69 -9.63 3.33
C ASN A 835 -29.68 -8.79 4.17
N VAL A 836 -30.31 -7.81 3.53
CA VAL A 836 -31.31 -6.93 4.12
C VAL A 836 -32.69 -7.42 3.69
N ARG A 837 -33.50 -7.90 4.66
CA ARG A 837 -34.89 -8.29 4.38
C ARG A 837 -35.70 -7.08 3.94
N LEU A 838 -36.47 -7.23 2.86
CA LEU A 838 -37.38 -6.19 2.38
C LEU A 838 -38.55 -6.00 3.37
N PRO A 839 -38.98 -4.77 3.65
CA PRO A 839 -40.18 -4.52 4.43
C PRO A 839 -41.41 -5.00 3.65
N ARG A 840 -42.40 -5.61 4.32
CA ARG A 840 -43.71 -5.86 3.69
C ARG A 840 -44.23 -4.52 3.18
N ARG A 841 -44.69 -4.50 1.92
CA ARG A 841 -45.19 -3.27 1.28
C ARG A 841 -46.68 -3.15 1.55
N PRO A 842 -47.13 -2.16 2.35
CA PRO A 842 -48.55 -1.88 2.46
C PRO A 842 -49.09 -1.48 1.08
N SER A 843 -50.28 -1.93 0.72
CA SER A 843 -50.91 -1.67 -0.59
C SER A 843 -51.08 -0.18 -0.90
N PHE A 844 -51.14 0.67 0.14
CA PHE A 844 -51.26 2.12 0.02
C PHE A 844 -49.93 2.88 -0.10
N LEU A 845 -48.77 2.24 0.11
CA LEU A 845 -47.47 2.92 0.15
C LEU A 845 -46.95 3.19 -1.28
N GLN A 846 -46.69 4.46 -1.59
CA GLN A 846 -46.19 4.87 -2.90
C GLN A 846 -44.77 4.32 -3.15
N ASP A 847 -44.42 4.09 -4.42
CA ASP A 847 -43.11 3.54 -4.82
C ASP A 847 -41.94 4.36 -4.25
N GLU A 848 -42.10 5.68 -4.12
CA GLU A 848 -41.08 6.59 -3.60
C GLU A 848 -40.84 6.45 -2.09
N GLU A 849 -41.91 6.36 -1.29
CA GLU A 849 -41.81 6.11 0.15
C GLU A 849 -41.24 4.71 0.43
N TYR A 850 -41.63 3.71 -0.36
CA TYR A 850 -41.10 2.37 -0.23
C TYR A 850 -39.59 2.34 -0.54
N CYS A 851 -39.15 3.06 -1.57
CA CYS A 851 -37.73 3.21 -1.86
C CYS A 851 -36.96 3.86 -0.70
N ARG A 852 -37.52 4.88 -0.03
CA ARG A 852 -36.89 5.48 1.16
C ARG A 852 -36.74 4.46 2.29
N LEU A 853 -37.77 3.65 2.55
CA LEU A 853 -37.74 2.61 3.58
C LEU A 853 -36.68 1.52 3.30
N VAL A 854 -36.50 1.18 2.02
CA VAL A 854 -35.45 0.25 1.56
C VAL A 854 -34.04 0.86 1.70
N ILE A 855 -33.85 2.13 1.28
CA ILE A 855 -32.57 2.85 1.43
C ILE A 855 -32.18 2.97 2.90
N ASP A 856 -33.14 3.26 3.78
CA ASP A 856 -32.90 3.35 5.22
C ASP A 856 -32.41 2.02 5.81
N ARG A 857 -33.05 0.90 5.46
CA ARG A 857 -32.58 -0.43 5.92
C ARG A 857 -31.19 -0.77 5.40
N LEU A 858 -30.89 -0.41 4.15
CA LEU A 858 -29.54 -0.58 3.57
C LEU A 858 -28.50 0.27 4.31
N ALA A 859 -28.82 1.53 4.57
CA ALA A 859 -27.91 2.47 5.21
C ALA A 859 -27.55 2.04 6.64
N VAL A 860 -28.51 1.56 7.43
CA VAL A 860 -28.26 1.02 8.78
C VAL A 860 -27.32 -0.19 8.72
N LYS A 861 -27.52 -1.09 7.74
CA LYS A 861 -26.66 -2.26 7.59
C LYS A 861 -25.24 -1.86 7.17
N MET A 862 -25.11 -0.97 6.19
CA MET A 862 -23.82 -0.50 5.66
C MET A 862 -23.03 0.31 6.69
N SER A 863 -23.69 1.21 7.43
CA SER A 863 -23.02 2.03 8.45
C SER A 863 -22.45 1.18 9.57
N SER A 864 -23.16 0.14 10.02
CA SER A 864 -22.67 -0.78 11.05
C SER A 864 -21.36 -1.47 10.65
N VAL A 865 -21.19 -1.77 9.36
CA VAL A 865 -19.97 -2.38 8.82
C VAL A 865 -18.85 -1.34 8.69
N MET A 866 -19.17 -0.13 8.22
CA MET A 866 -18.19 0.96 8.10
C MET A 866 -17.64 1.38 9.46
N GLU A 867 -18.50 1.54 10.47
CA GLU A 867 -18.12 1.90 11.84
C GLU A 867 -17.24 0.81 12.47
N ARG A 868 -17.59 -0.47 12.26
CA ARG A 868 -16.80 -1.60 12.77
C ARG A 868 -15.42 -1.72 12.09
N LYS A 869 -15.32 -1.41 10.79
CA LYS A 869 -14.03 -1.34 10.08
C LYS A 869 -13.16 -0.18 10.59
N GLY A 870 -13.75 0.98 10.83
CA GLY A 870 -13.05 2.14 11.40
C GLY A 870 -12.44 1.83 12.78
N GLN A 871 -13.19 1.13 13.64
CA GLN A 871 -12.69 0.68 14.95
C GLN A 871 -11.53 -0.32 14.87
N LEU A 872 -11.47 -1.13 13.80
CA LEU A 872 -10.42 -2.12 13.60
C LEU A 872 -9.14 -1.55 12.97
N GLY A 873 -9.12 -0.27 12.58
CA GLY A 873 -7.93 0.38 12.00
C GLY A 873 -7.51 -0.16 10.62
N ILE A 874 -8.40 -0.87 9.93
CA ILE A 874 -8.06 -1.62 8.71
C ILE A 874 -7.92 -0.72 7.47
N ASP A 875 -8.33 0.55 7.50
CA ASP A 875 -8.12 1.51 6.40
C ASP A 875 -7.99 2.96 6.92
N GLN A 876 -6.77 3.51 6.97
CA GLN A 876 -6.54 4.93 7.31
C GLN A 876 -6.83 5.91 6.15
N ASN A 877 -7.27 5.44 4.98
CA ASN A 877 -7.45 6.27 3.78
C ASN A 877 -8.91 6.62 3.42
N MET A 878 -9.88 6.47 4.33
CA MET A 878 -11.23 6.99 4.11
C MET A 878 -11.64 8.00 5.21
N SER A 879 -10.99 9.16 5.24
CA SER A 879 -11.60 10.34 5.86
C SER A 879 -12.59 10.97 4.87
N PHE A 880 -13.85 10.52 4.92
CA PHE A 880 -14.94 11.30 4.33
C PHE A 880 -15.28 12.46 5.27
N THR A 881 -14.44 13.49 5.32
CA THR A 881 -14.88 14.82 5.77
C THR A 881 -15.66 15.47 4.64
N LEU A 882 -16.88 14.99 4.41
CA LEU A 882 -17.89 15.84 3.81
C LEU A 882 -18.20 16.90 4.85
N SER A 883 -17.66 18.10 4.63
CA SER A 883 -18.03 19.30 5.35
C SER A 883 -19.53 19.50 5.12
N ALA A 884 -20.33 18.91 5.99
CA ALA A 884 -21.75 19.18 6.09
C ALA A 884 -21.86 20.61 6.59
N THR A 885 -21.77 21.56 5.66
CA THR A 885 -22.52 22.81 5.77
C THR A 885 -23.97 22.38 5.81
N ALA A 886 -24.45 22.06 7.01
CA ALA A 886 -25.87 21.94 7.27
C ALA A 886 -26.49 23.23 6.73
N PRO A 887 -27.48 23.15 5.82
CA PRO A 887 -28.22 24.33 5.44
C PRO A 887 -28.84 24.84 6.74
N ALA A 888 -28.38 26.01 7.18
CA ALA A 888 -28.91 26.68 8.34
C ALA A 888 -30.42 26.66 8.20
N ALA A 889 -31.06 25.92 9.11
CA ALA A 889 -32.48 25.96 9.31
C ALA A 889 -32.84 27.43 9.45
N HIS A 890 -33.68 27.89 8.52
CA HIS A 890 -34.42 29.12 8.66
C HIS A 890 -35.13 29.07 10.01
N ASP A 891 -34.60 29.79 10.99
CA ASP A 891 -35.37 30.17 12.15
C ASP A 891 -35.48 31.70 12.16
N THR A 892 -36.65 32.13 11.74
CA THR A 892 -37.12 33.51 11.71
C THR A 892 -37.45 33.97 13.11
N ALA A 893 -36.45 34.34 13.93
CA ALA A 893 -36.62 35.25 15.06
C ALA A 893 -35.30 35.50 15.80
N SER A 894 -34.62 36.59 15.47
CA SER A 894 -33.96 37.53 16.40
C SER A 894 -32.79 38.22 15.72
N GLY A 895 -33.01 39.48 15.36
CA GLY A 895 -31.93 40.40 15.06
C GLY A 895 -31.30 40.85 16.37
N THR A 896 -29.98 40.73 16.48
CA THR A 896 -29.13 41.75 17.12
C THR A 896 -27.68 41.50 16.74
N TRP A 897 -27.04 42.60 16.34
CA TRP A 897 -25.65 42.68 15.95
C TRP A 897 -24.74 42.49 17.16
N GLY A 898 -23.69 41.67 17.01
CA GLY A 898 -22.68 41.47 18.03
C GLY A 898 -21.31 41.21 17.43
N ARG A 899 -20.59 42.28 17.06
CA ARG A 899 -19.14 42.27 16.94
C ARG A 899 -18.53 41.73 18.24
N ARG A 900 -17.64 40.74 18.15
CA ARG A 900 -16.52 40.58 19.11
C ARG A 900 -15.23 40.45 18.32
N GLY A 901 -14.45 41.52 18.36
CA GLY A 901 -13.01 41.46 18.29
C GLY A 901 -12.41 41.39 19.69
N GLY A 902 -11.08 41.26 19.73
CA GLY A 902 -10.24 41.11 20.93
C GLY A 902 -9.92 39.63 21.15
N GLU A 903 -8.66 39.19 21.20
CA GLU A 903 -7.60 39.77 22.01
C GLU A 903 -6.23 39.77 21.30
N GLN A 904 -5.69 40.97 21.08
CA GLN A 904 -4.26 41.23 21.14
C GLN A 904 -3.93 41.61 22.59
N VAL A 905 -3.05 40.84 23.24
CA VAL A 905 -2.51 41.20 24.54
C VAL A 905 -1.21 41.99 24.36
N HIS A 906 -1.36 43.29 24.63
CA HIS A 906 -0.43 44.26 25.20
C HIS A 906 0.94 43.75 25.67
N ALA A 907 2.07 44.31 25.20
CA ALA A 907 2.61 45.67 25.43
C ALA A 907 3.44 45.80 26.73
N ARG A 908 4.34 46.79 26.69
CA ARG A 908 5.03 47.52 27.79
C ARG A 908 6.43 46.99 28.16
N ARG A 909 7.49 47.81 28.30
CA ARG A 909 7.58 49.22 28.74
C ARG A 909 9.01 49.81 28.57
N PHE A 910 9.07 51.14 28.43
CA PHE A 910 10.10 52.16 28.81
C PHE A 910 11.59 51.88 28.55
N GLY A 911 12.39 52.75 27.92
CA GLY A 911 12.33 54.20 27.79
C GLY A 911 13.29 54.86 28.77
N GLU A 912 14.42 55.38 28.27
CA GLU A 912 15.13 56.52 28.87
C GLU A 912 16.13 57.12 27.89
N ALA A 913 16.04 58.43 27.74
CA ALA A 913 16.93 59.29 26.97
C ALA A 913 17.89 59.98 27.95
N ALA A 914 19.18 59.98 27.66
CA ALA A 914 20.10 60.99 28.19
C ALA A 914 21.36 61.09 27.31
N SER A 915 21.79 62.34 27.18
CA SER A 915 22.75 62.92 26.27
C SER A 915 24.23 62.76 26.68
N GLN A 916 25.10 62.76 25.66
CA GLN A 916 26.41 63.43 25.60
C GLN A 916 27.40 63.23 26.76
N SER A 917 28.45 62.45 26.49
CA SER A 917 29.83 62.81 26.85
C SER A 917 30.80 62.06 25.93
N ASN A 918 31.52 62.82 25.11
CA ASN A 918 32.61 62.36 24.26
C ASN A 918 33.86 62.12 25.12
N SER A 919 34.08 60.89 25.57
CA SER A 919 35.41 60.41 25.97
C SER A 919 35.43 58.88 25.88
N VAL A 920 35.73 58.35 24.70
CA VAL A 920 36.04 56.92 24.56
C VAL A 920 37.56 56.80 24.60
N GLU A 921 38.03 56.27 25.72
CA GLU A 921 39.42 55.85 25.92
C GLU A 921 39.82 54.84 24.84
N VAL A 922 40.97 55.09 24.21
CA VAL A 922 41.57 54.22 23.22
C VAL A 922 42.20 53.04 23.95
N HIS A 923 41.44 51.95 24.12
CA HIS A 923 42.03 50.68 24.49
C HIS A 923 42.80 50.11 23.28
N ALA A 924 44.12 50.02 23.42
CA ALA A 924 44.97 49.27 22.52
C ALA A 924 44.52 47.80 22.55
N PHE A 925 43.86 47.34 21.49
CA PHE A 925 43.58 45.92 21.30
C PHE A 925 44.91 45.18 21.10
N THR A 926 45.40 44.53 22.14
CA THR A 926 46.26 43.36 21.98
C THR A 926 45.42 42.24 21.39
N ALA A 927 45.97 41.56 20.38
CA ALA A 927 45.31 40.50 19.64
C ALA A 927 44.99 39.30 20.54
N ASP A 928 43.85 39.32 21.21
CA ASP A 928 43.26 38.09 21.73
C ASP A 928 42.68 37.29 20.56
N GLU A 929 43.05 36.01 20.51
CA GLU A 929 42.72 35.06 19.45
C GLU A 929 41.23 35.09 19.07
N PRO A 930 40.91 35.01 17.76
CA PRO A 930 39.53 35.05 17.30
C PRO A 930 38.76 33.84 17.83
N ARG A 931 37.81 34.08 18.74
CA ARG A 931 36.80 33.10 19.10
C ARG A 931 35.85 32.92 17.92
N PHE A 932 36.08 31.89 17.13
CA PHE A 932 35.12 31.43 16.13
C PHE A 932 33.90 30.85 16.84
N SER A 933 32.77 31.55 16.77
CA SER A 933 31.46 30.95 17.05
C SER A 933 31.08 30.09 15.85
N THR A 934 30.78 28.82 16.06
CA THR A 934 30.53 27.82 15.01
C THR A 934 29.18 27.97 14.30
N ASP A 935 28.30 28.87 14.74
CA ASP A 935 26.91 28.89 14.28
C ASP A 935 26.55 29.95 13.22
N ASP A 936 27.46 30.87 12.88
CA ASP A 936 27.19 31.92 11.88
C ASP A 936 27.88 31.62 10.53
N SER A 937 27.17 30.94 9.63
CA SER A 937 27.64 30.58 8.27
C SER A 937 27.60 31.72 7.24
N ILE A 938 27.45 32.97 7.68
CA ILE A 938 27.53 34.15 6.80
C ILE A 938 28.68 35.05 7.28
N VAL A 939 29.83 34.94 6.63
CA VAL A 939 30.91 35.93 6.80
C VAL A 939 30.50 37.22 6.06
N THR A 940 29.82 38.12 6.77
CA THR A 940 29.56 39.46 6.24
C THR A 940 30.78 40.34 6.53
N VAL A 941 31.65 40.52 5.54
CA VAL A 941 32.76 41.49 5.65
C VAL A 941 32.18 42.90 5.55
N ARG A 942 31.82 43.51 6.68
CA ARG A 942 31.47 44.95 6.72
C ARG A 942 32.75 45.77 6.82
N ALA A 943 33.20 46.32 5.69
CA ALA A 943 34.20 47.39 5.71
C ALA A 943 33.57 48.64 6.32
N ARG A 944 33.95 48.99 7.56
CA ARG A 944 33.50 50.21 8.22
C ARG A 944 34.31 51.39 7.68
N ARG A 945 33.61 52.38 7.12
CA ARG A 945 34.18 53.66 6.67
C ARG A 945 34.79 54.39 7.87
N PHE A 946 36.11 54.49 7.94
CA PHE A 946 36.74 55.57 8.70
C PHE A 946 36.49 56.87 7.93
N ARG A 947 35.89 57.84 8.60
CA ARG A 947 35.67 59.19 8.05
C ARG A 947 36.98 59.95 7.97
#